data_AF-A0A1I6V1C1-F1
#
_entry.id   AF-A0A1I6V1C1-F1
#
_cell.length_a   1.000
_cell.length_b   1.000
_cell.length_c   1.000
_cell.angle_alpha   90.00
_cell.angle_beta   90.00
_cell.angle_gamma   90.00
#
_symmetry.space_group_name_H-M   'P 1'
#
loop_
_entity.id
_entity.type
_entity.pdbx_description
1 polymer ?
#
loop_
_entity_poly.entity_id
_entity_poly.type
_entity_poly.pdbx_seq_one_letter_code
_entity_poly.pdbx_strand_id
1 'polypeptide(L)'
;MMGNSERSALVNHTMPEDYVERVYAGWVGKTIGVRHGGNVEGWSYEQLERTFGEITGYLHQFKNFAADDDTNGPLFFLRALEDYTHTPDISAEQMGLTWLNYAPDGHGFYWWGGYGKSTEHTAYLNLKNGIMAPRSGSMALNGSAVAEQIGGQIFIDAWGLIAPGNPSLAAHYAEKIASVSHDGNGKYGGMFIAACIAAAFVERDIEAIIAAGLAVIPEDCEYTRMTKDVIAFYHRNPENWRDCFKFVFDNYGYDRYPGVCHIIPNSAVIVLSLLYSGGDYSKAINICNMCGWDTDCNVGNVGTIMGVMVGLDGIDPSWRKPINDFLCCSSVIGSLNAIDLPWCAQYVAELGYRIAGSEPAEKWKPILNGKQSQFHFEFPGSTHAFRTDWDDRSHHVTSFVENTTEAAASGERSLKVVFDRSHGGQGYRAYRQTYYRPEDFNDSRYDPCFSPNLYPGQSIAAKVMLPQTEKRSVQVRLYVRDRNADVRHYGEKTTLTPGQWTELTYSIPAMENVCLLEAGIEWIPEGGWGALIAYVDDMNFAGKPDYSIDFAQERLEKWNGIHIEVSQLTYLRGLWTLDEGKLCGSYYGESAESYTGDLQWKDYRYSASVIPQSGSEHRILFRVQGGIRSYAAGFSEGNTFRLYKNENGYRELASVDFEWAYGQEYEVGINAVGSDFEVTVNGATVIRYKDESAPYVNGMVGFANDKGSRTQYSSYSVKGI
;
A
#
# COMPACT_ATOMS: atom_id res chain seq x y z
N MET A 1 -7.53 7.80 30.58
CA MET A 1 -8.78 7.51 29.84
C MET A 1 -9.61 8.79 29.83
N MET A 2 -9.96 9.30 28.65
CA MET A 2 -10.85 10.47 28.51
C MET A 2 -12.28 10.12 28.92
N GLY A 3 -13.02 11.08 29.48
CA GLY A 3 -14.44 10.91 29.82
C GLY A 3 -15.34 10.91 28.58
N ASN A 4 -16.55 10.33 28.65
CA ASN A 4 -17.48 10.24 27.50
C ASN A 4 -17.83 11.60 26.86
N SER A 5 -17.85 12.69 27.64
CA SER A 5 -18.10 14.04 27.12
C SER A 5 -16.91 14.61 26.34
N GLU A 6 -15.68 14.35 26.78
CA GLU A 6 -14.45 14.73 26.06
C GLU A 6 -14.31 13.94 24.76
N ARG A 7 -14.68 12.65 24.78
CA ARG A 7 -14.74 11.80 23.58
C ARG A 7 -15.72 12.32 22.54
N SER A 8 -16.95 12.65 22.96
CA SER A 8 -17.95 13.19 22.05
C SER A 8 -17.52 14.53 21.45
N ALA A 9 -16.78 15.36 22.19
CA ALA A 9 -16.25 16.62 21.69
C ALA A 9 -15.07 16.45 20.73
N LEU A 10 -14.23 15.42 20.93
CA LEU A 10 -13.11 15.09 20.04
C LEU A 10 -13.55 14.59 18.66
N VAL A 11 -14.72 13.95 18.57
CA VAL A 11 -15.13 13.22 17.37
C VAL A 11 -16.18 13.97 16.54
N ASN A 12 -17.04 14.77 17.17
CA ASN A 12 -18.07 15.53 16.46
C ASN A 12 -17.46 16.70 15.68
N HIS A 13 -17.29 16.52 14.37
CA HIS A 13 -16.90 17.58 13.44
C HIS A 13 -17.71 17.47 12.14
N THR A 14 -17.84 18.59 11.43
CA THR A 14 -18.58 18.63 10.17
C THR A 14 -17.67 18.16 9.03
N MET A 15 -18.11 17.13 8.30
CA MET A 15 -17.40 16.64 7.12
C MET A 15 -17.53 17.65 5.96
N PRO A 16 -16.43 18.07 5.33
CA PRO A 16 -16.48 18.86 4.10
C PRO A 16 -17.21 18.13 2.97
N GLU A 17 -17.98 18.84 2.14
CA GLU A 17 -18.74 18.22 1.03
C GLU A 17 -17.82 17.55 0.00
N ASP A 18 -16.64 18.11 -0.22
CA ASP A 18 -15.60 17.63 -1.14
C ASP A 18 -14.55 16.74 -0.44
N TYR A 19 -14.83 16.26 0.77
CA TYR A 19 -13.90 15.47 1.60
C TYR A 19 -13.23 14.31 0.83
N VAL A 20 -14.02 13.48 0.14
CA VAL A 20 -13.53 12.29 -0.55
C VAL A 20 -12.58 12.67 -1.70
N GLU A 21 -12.90 13.73 -2.45
CA GLU A 21 -12.04 14.24 -3.53
C GLU A 21 -10.77 14.89 -2.98
N ARG A 22 -10.84 15.57 -1.83
CA ARG A 22 -9.68 16.14 -1.14
C ARG A 22 -8.77 15.08 -0.53
N VAL A 23 -9.31 13.97 -0.03
CA VAL A 23 -8.50 12.81 0.39
C VAL A 23 -7.74 12.23 -0.80
N TYR A 24 -8.40 12.09 -1.96
CA TYR A 24 -7.74 11.66 -3.19
C TYR A 24 -6.66 12.67 -3.63
N ALA A 25 -6.93 13.97 -3.58
CA ALA A 25 -5.94 15.01 -3.85
C ALA A 25 -4.74 14.94 -2.89
N GLY A 26 -4.98 14.64 -1.61
CA GLY A 26 -3.93 14.44 -0.61
C GLY A 26 -3.02 13.25 -0.92
N TRP A 27 -3.58 12.11 -1.34
CA TRP A 27 -2.83 10.93 -1.77
C TRP A 27 -2.06 11.15 -3.08
N VAL A 28 -2.69 11.80 -4.06
CA VAL A 28 -2.02 12.23 -5.30
C VAL A 28 -0.86 13.17 -4.96
N GLY A 29 -1.09 14.13 -4.06
CA GLY A 29 -0.09 15.08 -3.60
C GLY A 29 1.11 14.41 -2.92
N LYS A 30 0.84 13.51 -1.95
CA LYS A 30 1.85 12.67 -1.28
C LYS A 30 2.72 11.97 -2.32
N THR A 31 2.08 11.23 -3.22
CA THR A 31 2.75 10.33 -4.18
C THR A 31 3.59 11.12 -5.20
N ILE A 32 3.10 12.29 -5.64
CA ILE A 32 3.89 13.22 -6.45
C ILE A 32 5.14 13.65 -5.69
N GLY A 33 4.99 14.06 -4.42
CA GLY A 33 6.10 14.57 -3.62
C GLY A 33 7.18 13.53 -3.36
N VAL A 34 6.78 12.34 -2.89
CA VAL A 34 7.69 11.21 -2.66
C VAL A 34 8.44 10.85 -3.94
N ARG A 35 7.73 10.68 -5.07
CA ARG A 35 8.37 10.39 -6.35
C ARG A 35 9.32 11.50 -6.82
N HIS A 36 8.96 12.75 -6.56
CA HIS A 36 9.74 13.91 -6.98
C HIS A 36 11.07 14.01 -6.20
N GLY A 37 11.03 13.68 -4.90
CA GLY A 37 12.19 13.72 -4.00
C GLY A 37 13.04 12.45 -3.95
N GLY A 38 12.47 11.26 -4.16
CA GLY A 38 13.12 9.98 -3.80
C GLY A 38 14.39 9.60 -4.56
N ASN A 39 14.74 10.27 -5.66
CA ASN A 39 16.01 10.03 -6.37
C ASN A 39 17.14 10.98 -5.97
N VAL A 40 16.82 12.05 -5.25
CA VAL A 40 17.77 13.06 -4.78
C VAL A 40 17.82 13.14 -3.26
N GLU A 41 17.24 12.16 -2.58
CA GLU A 41 17.32 11.96 -1.13
C GLU A 41 18.78 12.01 -0.67
N GLY A 42 19.05 12.79 0.37
CA GLY A 42 20.37 13.01 0.94
C GLY A 42 21.25 14.02 0.19
N TRP A 43 20.78 14.64 -0.89
CA TRP A 43 21.56 15.65 -1.61
C TRP A 43 21.48 17.01 -0.91
N SER A 44 22.56 17.80 -1.02
CA SER A 44 22.57 19.21 -0.63
C SER A 44 22.00 20.12 -1.71
N TYR A 45 21.54 21.31 -1.32
CA TYR A 45 21.15 22.37 -2.23
C TYR A 45 22.23 22.63 -3.31
N GLU A 46 23.51 22.69 -2.93
CA GLU A 46 24.60 22.97 -3.88
C GLU A 46 24.79 21.83 -4.90
N GLN A 47 24.56 20.58 -4.49
CA GLN A 47 24.61 19.44 -5.43
C GLN A 47 23.46 19.51 -6.42
N LEU A 48 22.25 19.83 -5.96
CA LEU A 48 21.06 19.97 -6.80
C LEU A 48 21.21 21.12 -7.79
N GLU A 49 21.53 22.32 -7.30
CA GLU A 49 21.70 23.51 -8.13
C GLU A 49 22.80 23.30 -9.19
N ARG A 50 23.95 22.74 -8.80
CA ARG A 50 25.05 22.48 -9.73
C ARG A 50 24.68 21.46 -10.81
N THR A 51 23.84 20.47 -10.49
CA THR A 51 23.54 19.35 -11.37
C THR A 51 22.36 19.64 -12.29
N PHE A 52 21.30 20.23 -11.74
CA PHE A 52 20.02 20.41 -12.43
C PHE A 52 19.62 21.88 -12.63
N GLY A 53 20.26 22.82 -11.95
CA GLY A 53 19.82 24.21 -11.90
C GLY A 53 18.52 24.35 -11.11
N GLU A 54 17.57 25.12 -11.63
CA GLU A 54 16.23 25.24 -11.03
C GLU A 54 15.38 24.02 -11.39
N ILE A 55 14.92 23.30 -10.37
CA ILE A 55 13.99 22.18 -10.54
C ILE A 55 12.59 22.74 -10.82
N THR A 56 12.00 22.34 -11.95
CA THR A 56 10.65 22.77 -12.39
C THR A 56 9.73 21.61 -12.74
N GLY A 57 10.21 20.38 -12.62
CA GLY A 57 9.53 19.16 -13.05
C GLY A 57 10.25 17.90 -12.54
N TYR A 58 9.68 16.72 -12.81
CA TYR A 58 10.33 15.46 -12.46
C TYR A 58 11.74 15.32 -13.07
N LEU A 59 12.70 14.99 -12.22
CA LEU A 59 14.09 14.75 -12.62
C LEU A 59 14.29 13.38 -13.28
N HIS A 60 13.37 12.44 -13.04
CA HIS A 60 13.47 11.06 -13.50
C HIS A 60 12.15 10.52 -14.03
N GLN A 61 12.25 9.69 -15.06
CA GLN A 61 11.15 8.90 -15.58
C GLN A 61 11.27 7.47 -15.07
N PHE A 62 10.17 6.94 -14.54
CA PHE A 62 10.07 5.57 -14.04
C PHE A 62 9.09 4.77 -14.90
N LYS A 63 9.36 3.48 -15.11
CA LYS A 63 8.36 2.53 -15.60
C LYS A 63 7.23 2.43 -14.60
N ASN A 64 7.60 2.15 -13.35
CA ASN A 64 6.81 2.26 -12.15
C ASN A 64 7.74 2.76 -11.05
N PHE A 65 7.28 3.69 -10.23
CA PHE A 65 8.01 4.09 -9.03
C PHE A 65 7.90 2.93 -8.02
N ALA A 66 9.03 2.52 -7.44
CA ALA A 66 9.08 1.40 -6.50
C ALA A 66 8.48 1.80 -5.14
N ALA A 67 8.48 0.86 -4.20
CA ALA A 67 7.99 1.10 -2.85
C ALA A 67 8.81 2.18 -2.14
N ASP A 68 8.13 2.88 -1.24
CA ASP A 68 8.71 3.95 -0.44
C ASP A 68 8.08 3.95 0.95
N ASP A 69 8.89 4.11 1.99
CA ASP A 69 8.42 4.02 3.38
C ASP A 69 7.47 5.16 3.75
N ASP A 70 7.64 6.31 3.11
CA ASP A 70 6.69 7.42 3.12
C ASP A 70 5.28 7.02 2.72
N THR A 71 5.12 6.02 1.85
CA THR A 71 3.79 5.55 1.41
C THR A 71 3.35 4.26 2.10
N ASN A 72 4.30 3.41 2.50
CA ASN A 72 4.01 2.18 3.24
C ASN A 72 3.39 2.50 4.61
N GLY A 73 4.04 3.34 5.42
CA GLY A 73 3.61 3.64 6.78
C GLY A 73 2.18 4.18 6.85
N PRO A 74 1.84 5.27 6.12
CA PRO A 74 0.49 5.83 6.14
C PRO A 74 -0.60 4.83 5.74
N LEU A 75 -0.31 3.92 4.82
CA LEU A 75 -1.27 2.92 4.40
C LEU A 75 -1.46 1.81 5.44
N PHE A 76 -0.36 1.16 5.85
CA PHE A 76 -0.45 -0.05 6.67
C PHE A 76 -0.68 0.24 8.15
N PHE A 77 -0.22 1.38 8.68
CA PHE A 77 -0.46 1.71 10.09
C PHE A 77 -1.91 2.13 10.37
N LEU A 78 -2.64 2.63 9.39
CA LEU A 78 -4.10 2.83 9.50
C LEU A 78 -4.86 1.54 9.78
N ARG A 79 -4.32 0.39 9.35
CA ARG A 79 -4.95 -0.92 9.57
C ARG A 79 -5.09 -1.26 11.05
N ALA A 80 -4.34 -0.60 11.94
CA ALA A 80 -4.58 -0.67 13.39
C ALA A 80 -6.05 -0.39 13.76
N LEU A 81 -6.72 0.50 13.03
CA LEU A 81 -8.12 0.82 13.26
C LEU A 81 -9.07 -0.31 12.83
N GLU A 82 -8.72 -1.09 11.80
CA GLU A 82 -9.47 -2.27 11.41
C GLU A 82 -9.20 -3.46 12.32
N ASP A 83 -7.94 -3.60 12.70
CA ASP A 83 -7.43 -4.74 13.46
C ASP A 83 -7.92 -4.74 14.92
N TYR A 84 -8.19 -3.56 15.48
CA TYR A 84 -8.46 -3.39 16.91
C TYR A 84 -9.69 -2.53 17.23
N THR A 85 -9.83 -1.33 16.64
CA THR A 85 -10.98 -0.44 16.90
C THR A 85 -11.07 0.72 15.91
N HIS A 86 -12.28 1.12 15.52
CA HIS A 86 -12.49 2.29 14.66
C HIS A 86 -12.64 3.61 15.45
N THR A 87 -12.15 3.65 16.69
CA THR A 87 -12.40 4.75 17.61
C THR A 87 -11.09 5.41 18.07
N PRO A 88 -11.16 6.64 18.63
CA PRO A 88 -10.00 7.29 19.22
C PRO A 88 -9.44 6.59 20.46
N ASP A 89 -10.06 5.50 20.93
CA ASP A 89 -9.60 4.70 22.07
C ASP A 89 -8.44 3.75 21.70
N ILE A 90 -8.05 3.66 20.41
CA ILE A 90 -6.87 2.90 19.96
C ILE A 90 -5.64 3.25 20.82
N SER A 91 -4.87 2.26 21.25
CA SER A 91 -3.68 2.48 22.09
C SER A 91 -2.39 2.49 21.25
N ALA A 92 -1.33 3.13 21.77
CA ALA A 92 -0.01 3.05 21.18
C ALA A 92 0.50 1.60 21.10
N GLU A 93 0.18 0.76 22.09
CA GLU A 93 0.51 -0.67 22.08
C GLU A 93 -0.13 -1.41 20.90
N GLN A 94 -1.43 -1.20 20.65
CA GLN A 94 -2.13 -1.77 19.50
C GLN A 94 -1.52 -1.30 18.17
N MET A 95 -1.20 -0.01 18.06
CA MET A 95 -0.49 0.54 16.91
C MET A 95 0.92 -0.07 16.74
N GLY A 96 1.63 -0.35 17.84
CA GLY A 96 2.91 -1.06 17.81
C GLY A 96 2.78 -2.52 17.35
N LEU A 97 1.70 -3.22 17.71
CA LEU A 97 1.43 -4.56 17.19
C LEU A 97 1.16 -4.55 15.67
N THR A 98 0.55 -3.50 15.14
CA THR A 98 0.37 -3.32 13.69
C THR A 98 1.72 -3.25 12.95
N TRP A 99 2.78 -2.71 13.55
CA TRP A 99 4.12 -2.77 12.97
C TRP A 99 4.62 -4.20 12.83
N LEU A 100 4.50 -5.01 13.89
CA LEU A 100 4.88 -6.43 13.86
C LEU A 100 4.02 -7.25 12.89
N ASN A 101 2.78 -6.82 12.64
CA ASN A 101 1.87 -7.55 11.76
C ASN A 101 2.13 -7.30 10.28
N TYR A 102 2.48 -6.07 9.89
CA TYR A 102 2.58 -5.70 8.47
C TYR A 102 4.01 -5.50 7.97
N ALA A 103 4.95 -5.13 8.84
CA ALA A 103 6.34 -4.94 8.43
C ALA A 103 7.06 -6.30 8.32
N PRO A 104 7.65 -6.63 7.16
CA PRO A 104 8.63 -7.71 7.05
C PRO A 104 9.76 -7.53 8.08
N ASP A 105 10.35 -8.63 8.56
CA ASP A 105 11.39 -8.59 9.59
C ASP A 105 12.76 -8.41 8.95
N GLY A 106 13.34 -7.21 9.09
CA GLY A 106 14.72 -6.94 8.69
C GLY A 106 14.90 -6.62 7.21
N HIS A 107 13.83 -6.47 6.42
CA HIS A 107 13.85 -6.11 5.01
C HIS A 107 12.60 -5.32 4.63
N GLY A 108 12.65 -4.59 3.50
CA GLY A 108 11.52 -3.81 2.97
C GLY A 108 10.85 -2.81 3.93
N PHE A 109 9.66 -2.32 3.55
CA PHE A 109 8.76 -1.45 4.33
C PHE A 109 9.29 -0.09 4.83
N TYR A 110 10.36 -0.07 5.64
CA TYR A 110 11.06 1.13 6.14
C TYR A 110 12.56 0.88 6.28
N TRP A 111 13.33 1.92 6.62
CA TRP A 111 14.79 1.82 6.66
C TRP A 111 15.32 0.94 7.81
N TRP A 112 15.93 -0.19 7.48
CA TRP A 112 16.57 -1.11 8.44
C TRP A 112 17.98 -0.69 8.86
N GLY A 113 18.17 0.57 9.24
CA GLY A 113 19.47 1.20 9.48
C GLY A 113 20.30 0.70 10.69
N GLY A 114 19.70 -0.09 11.56
CA GLY A 114 20.36 -0.77 12.69
C GLY A 114 19.85 -0.31 14.06
N TYR A 115 19.92 -1.21 15.05
CA TYR A 115 19.51 -0.94 16.43
C TYR A 115 20.34 0.18 17.06
N GLY A 116 19.68 1.15 17.69
CA GLY A 116 20.30 2.35 18.26
C GLY A 116 20.74 3.40 17.24
N LYS A 117 20.39 3.23 15.95
CA LYS A 117 20.68 4.18 14.87
C LYS A 117 19.43 4.54 14.06
N SER A 118 18.74 3.56 13.49
CA SER A 118 17.43 3.76 12.86
C SER A 118 16.35 3.67 13.94
N THR A 119 15.42 4.62 13.94
CA THR A 119 14.37 4.68 14.94
C THR A 119 13.37 3.54 14.76
N GLU A 120 12.97 3.28 13.52
CA GLU A 120 12.03 2.25 13.10
C GLU A 120 12.57 0.86 13.40
N HIS A 121 13.82 0.59 12.99
CA HIS A 121 14.49 -0.67 13.26
C HIS A 121 14.63 -0.89 14.78
N THR A 122 15.04 0.14 15.53
CA THR A 122 15.16 0.06 17.00
C THR A 122 13.82 -0.26 17.65
N ALA A 123 12.74 0.43 17.24
CA ALA A 123 11.40 0.23 17.75
C ALA A 123 10.87 -1.18 17.43
N TYR A 124 11.05 -1.66 16.20
CA TYR A 124 10.64 -2.99 15.79
C TYR A 124 11.30 -4.09 16.63
N LEU A 125 12.62 -3.99 16.85
CA LEU A 125 13.33 -4.94 17.70
C LEU A 125 12.93 -4.82 19.18
N ASN A 126 12.65 -3.61 19.68
CA ASN A 126 12.12 -3.42 21.02
C ASN A 126 10.75 -4.11 21.18
N LEU A 127 9.85 -3.92 20.22
CA LEU A 127 8.53 -4.57 20.18
C LEU A 127 8.67 -6.10 20.16
N LYS A 128 9.52 -6.65 19.29
CA LYS A 128 9.81 -8.10 19.25
C LYS A 128 10.34 -8.64 20.59
N ASN A 129 11.10 -7.84 21.32
CA ASN A 129 11.64 -8.21 22.64
C ASN A 129 10.69 -7.90 23.82
N GLY A 130 9.40 -7.66 23.54
CA GLY A 130 8.37 -7.47 24.58
C GLY A 130 8.34 -6.07 25.18
N ILE A 131 9.08 -5.11 24.63
CA ILE A 131 9.01 -3.70 25.03
C ILE A 131 7.94 -3.03 24.18
N MET A 132 6.72 -2.97 24.70
CA MET A 132 5.57 -2.40 23.98
C MET A 132 5.62 -0.87 23.89
N ALA A 133 4.97 -0.33 22.86
CA ALA A 133 4.74 1.10 22.72
C ALA A 133 3.89 1.66 23.88
N PRO A 134 4.12 2.92 24.32
CA PRO A 134 5.04 3.90 23.74
C PRO A 134 6.50 3.74 24.21
N ARG A 135 6.79 2.79 25.10
CA ARG A 135 8.14 2.62 25.65
C ARG A 135 9.15 2.19 24.58
N SER A 136 8.72 1.44 23.57
CA SER A 136 9.54 1.03 22.41
C SER A 136 10.21 2.19 21.69
N GLY A 137 9.53 3.34 21.58
CA GLY A 137 10.02 4.56 20.92
C GLY A 137 10.55 5.63 21.86
N SER A 138 10.41 5.44 23.18
CA SER A 138 10.67 6.48 24.16
C SER A 138 12.13 6.97 24.16
N MET A 139 12.30 8.28 24.34
CA MET A 139 13.62 8.90 24.48
C MET A 139 14.35 8.39 25.73
N ALA A 140 13.62 8.04 26.79
CA ALA A 140 14.20 7.47 28.01
C ALA A 140 14.90 6.12 27.78
N LEU A 141 14.42 5.33 26.80
CA LEU A 141 15.02 4.05 26.44
C LEU A 141 16.10 4.20 25.37
N ASN A 142 15.83 4.98 24.32
CA ASN A 142 16.62 5.01 23.09
C ASN A 142 17.59 6.20 23.00
N GLY A 143 17.45 7.21 23.86
CA GLY A 143 18.15 8.48 23.77
C GLY A 143 17.55 9.42 22.71
N SER A 144 17.82 10.73 22.84
CA SER A 144 17.25 11.75 21.94
C SER A 144 17.71 11.60 20.49
N ALA A 145 18.98 11.19 20.28
CA ALA A 145 19.56 10.98 18.96
C ALA A 145 18.79 9.98 18.09
N VAL A 146 18.15 8.99 18.73
CA VAL A 146 17.30 8.01 18.03
C VAL A 146 15.85 8.49 18.04
N ALA A 147 15.31 8.90 19.19
CA ALA A 147 13.89 9.19 19.32
C ALA A 147 13.41 10.44 18.56
N GLU A 148 14.28 11.39 18.23
CA GLU A 148 13.94 12.66 17.57
C GLU A 148 14.32 12.72 16.08
N GLN A 149 14.44 11.56 15.44
CA GLN A 149 14.59 11.50 13.98
C GLN A 149 13.27 11.75 13.26
N ILE A 150 13.36 11.98 11.95
CA ILE A 150 12.27 12.46 11.10
C ILE A 150 11.11 11.46 10.93
N GLY A 151 11.32 10.16 11.16
CA GLY A 151 10.29 9.12 10.96
C GLY A 151 8.96 9.38 11.68
N GLY A 152 8.99 10.17 12.76
CA GLY A 152 7.82 10.63 13.48
C GLY A 152 6.86 11.48 12.65
N GLN A 153 7.28 12.06 11.50
CA GLN A 153 6.42 12.74 10.52
C GLN A 153 6.24 11.99 9.19
N ILE A 154 7.16 11.09 8.81
CA ILE A 154 7.10 10.30 7.55
C ILE A 154 5.76 9.58 7.40
N PHE A 155 5.30 8.91 8.47
CA PHE A 155 4.19 7.95 8.40
C PHE A 155 2.81 8.53 8.74
N ILE A 156 2.67 9.86 8.80
CA ILE A 156 1.60 10.47 9.59
C ILE A 156 0.43 11.04 8.76
N ASP A 157 0.61 11.22 7.46
CA ASP A 157 -0.33 11.97 6.61
C ASP A 157 -1.76 11.44 6.68
N ALA A 158 -1.89 10.11 6.66
CA ALA A 158 -3.14 9.38 6.78
C ALA A 158 -3.99 9.79 8.01
N TRP A 159 -3.37 10.13 9.14
CA TRP A 159 -4.08 10.49 10.37
C TRP A 159 -4.70 11.89 10.32
N GLY A 160 -4.12 12.78 9.51
CA GLY A 160 -4.75 14.05 9.14
C GLY A 160 -5.88 13.85 8.14
N LEU A 161 -5.70 12.94 7.17
CA LEU A 161 -6.71 12.64 6.15
C LEU A 161 -7.99 12.03 6.72
N ILE A 162 -7.94 11.25 7.81
CA ILE A 162 -9.14 10.67 8.45
C ILE A 162 -9.85 11.62 9.44
N ALA A 163 -9.31 12.83 9.68
CA ALA A 163 -9.83 13.79 10.67
C ALA A 163 -10.02 15.20 10.06
N PRO A 164 -10.80 15.34 8.96
CA PRO A 164 -10.89 16.57 8.20
C PRO A 164 -11.44 17.73 9.05
N GLY A 165 -10.73 18.86 9.08
CA GLY A 165 -11.12 20.04 9.87
C GLY A 165 -11.00 19.85 11.38
N ASN A 166 -10.37 18.77 11.86
CA ASN A 166 -10.19 18.50 13.29
C ASN A 166 -8.71 18.24 13.65
N PRO A 167 -7.88 19.30 13.76
CA PRO A 167 -6.47 19.19 14.06
C PRO A 167 -6.15 18.45 15.37
N SER A 168 -6.98 18.63 16.40
CA SER A 168 -6.79 17.98 17.70
C SER A 168 -6.97 16.46 17.64
N LEU A 169 -7.97 15.98 16.88
CA LEU A 169 -8.19 14.56 16.69
C LEU A 169 -7.07 13.93 15.85
N ALA A 170 -6.64 14.62 14.78
CA ALA A 170 -5.52 14.21 13.95
C ALA A 170 -4.24 14.04 14.78
N ALA A 171 -3.93 15.06 15.61
CA ALA A 171 -2.79 15.04 16.50
C ALA A 171 -2.86 13.93 17.56
N HIS A 172 -4.05 13.62 18.08
CA HIS A 172 -4.26 12.53 19.05
C HIS A 172 -3.94 11.16 18.46
N TYR A 173 -4.30 10.91 17.20
CA TYR A 173 -3.88 9.68 16.52
C TYR A 173 -2.37 9.69 16.22
N ALA A 174 -1.86 10.79 15.69
CA ALA A 174 -0.46 10.97 15.35
C ALA A 174 0.47 10.79 16.55
N GLU A 175 0.11 11.32 17.73
CA GLU A 175 0.85 11.15 18.98
C GLU A 175 1.09 9.67 19.27
N LYS A 176 0.04 8.84 19.15
CA LYS A 176 0.08 7.43 19.53
C LYS A 176 0.92 6.61 18.56
N ILE A 177 0.69 6.76 17.25
CA ILE A 177 1.45 6.00 16.25
C ILE A 177 2.91 6.46 16.19
N ALA A 178 3.18 7.77 16.29
CA ALA A 178 4.55 8.27 16.34
C ALA A 178 5.26 7.76 17.61
N SER A 179 4.56 7.66 18.74
CA SER A 179 5.14 7.12 19.99
C SER A 179 5.58 5.66 19.93
N VAL A 180 5.19 4.91 18.89
CA VAL A 180 5.69 3.54 18.68
C VAL A 180 7.21 3.54 18.49
N SER A 181 7.74 4.54 17.80
CA SER A 181 9.16 4.63 17.46
C SER A 181 9.84 5.93 17.93
N HIS A 182 9.10 7.03 18.05
CA HIS A 182 9.62 8.36 18.31
C HIS A 182 9.15 8.95 19.65
N ASP A 183 9.85 9.98 20.11
CA ASP A 183 9.46 10.77 21.28
C ASP A 183 9.95 12.21 21.12
N GLY A 184 9.62 13.10 22.05
CA GLY A 184 10.04 14.50 21.99
C GLY A 184 9.65 15.17 20.67
N ASN A 185 10.59 15.90 20.05
CA ASN A 185 10.34 16.59 18.80
C ASN A 185 10.00 15.65 17.64
N GLY A 186 10.50 14.41 17.64
CA GLY A 186 10.13 13.39 16.64
C GLY A 186 8.63 13.13 16.63
N LYS A 187 8.06 12.96 17.83
CA LYS A 187 6.61 12.79 18.03
C LYS A 187 5.82 14.08 17.75
N TYR A 188 6.35 15.24 18.18
CA TYR A 188 5.69 16.53 17.96
C TYR A 188 5.59 16.88 16.48
N GLY A 189 6.60 16.54 15.66
CA GLY A 189 6.53 16.74 14.22
C GLY A 189 5.39 15.98 13.55
N GLY A 190 5.17 14.72 13.96
CA GLY A 190 4.00 13.96 13.52
C GLY A 190 2.68 14.64 13.87
N MET A 191 2.53 15.04 15.13
CA MET A 191 1.33 15.76 15.59
C MET A 191 1.10 17.05 14.78
N PHE A 192 2.16 17.82 14.53
CA PHE A 192 2.12 19.04 13.73
C PHE A 192 1.66 18.76 12.30
N ILE A 193 2.25 17.79 11.59
CA ILE A 193 1.90 17.48 10.20
C ILE A 193 0.46 16.97 10.08
N ALA A 194 0.02 16.05 10.95
CA ALA A 194 -1.36 15.57 10.96
C ALA A 194 -2.36 16.72 11.16
N ALA A 195 -2.06 17.63 12.09
CA ALA A 195 -2.89 18.79 12.37
C ALA A 195 -2.94 19.77 11.18
N CYS A 196 -1.81 20.02 10.51
CA CYS A 196 -1.77 20.83 9.29
C CYS A 196 -2.62 20.23 8.16
N ILE A 197 -2.54 18.92 7.92
CA ILE A 197 -3.34 18.22 6.90
C ILE A 197 -4.82 18.30 7.23
N ALA A 198 -5.20 18.05 8.49
CA ALA A 198 -6.58 18.19 8.94
C ALA A 198 -7.10 19.63 8.75
N ALA A 199 -6.30 20.64 9.11
CA ALA A 199 -6.66 22.05 8.93
C ALA A 199 -6.81 22.44 7.45
N ALA A 200 -5.99 21.88 6.56
CA ALA A 200 -6.02 22.18 5.12
C ALA A 200 -7.37 21.85 4.43
N PHE A 201 -8.21 21.00 5.03
CA PHE A 201 -9.56 20.78 4.54
C PHE A 201 -10.42 22.05 4.61
N VAL A 202 -10.23 22.87 5.64
CA VAL A 202 -11.05 24.07 5.92
C VAL A 202 -10.32 25.38 5.67
N GLU A 203 -9.01 25.43 5.93
CA GLU A 203 -8.18 26.61 5.77
C GLU A 203 -7.59 26.73 4.36
N ARG A 204 -7.38 27.97 3.89
CA ARG A 204 -6.68 28.30 2.63
C ARG A 204 -5.48 29.20 2.86
N ASP A 205 -5.30 29.71 4.07
CA ASP A 205 -4.14 30.48 4.47
C ASP A 205 -3.08 29.54 5.08
N ILE A 206 -1.87 29.61 4.54
CA ILE A 206 -0.76 28.76 4.96
C ILE A 206 -0.35 29.06 6.40
N GLU A 207 -0.35 30.33 6.80
CA GLU A 207 0.02 30.69 8.17
C GLU A 207 -1.01 30.16 9.18
N ALA A 208 -2.31 30.20 8.84
CA ALA A 208 -3.37 29.57 9.64
C ALA A 208 -3.20 28.04 9.75
N ILE A 209 -2.83 27.36 8.66
CA ILE A 209 -2.54 25.92 8.67
C ILE A 209 -1.37 25.61 9.60
N ILE A 210 -0.26 26.36 9.49
CA ILE A 210 0.91 26.20 10.35
C ILE A 210 0.55 26.50 11.82
N ALA A 211 -0.29 27.51 12.06
CA ALA A 211 -0.75 27.85 13.40
C ALA A 211 -1.58 26.73 14.04
N ALA A 212 -2.43 26.04 13.26
CA ALA A 212 -3.16 24.86 13.72
C ALA A 212 -2.21 23.71 14.12
N GLY A 213 -1.13 23.49 13.36
CA GLY A 213 -0.07 22.54 13.72
C GLY A 213 0.66 22.93 15.00
N LEU A 214 0.98 24.22 15.19
CA LEU A 214 1.62 24.70 16.42
C LEU A 214 0.73 24.57 17.66
N ALA A 215 -0.59 24.64 17.50
CA ALA A 215 -1.55 24.60 18.61
C ALA A 215 -1.65 23.23 19.31
N VAL A 216 -1.16 22.15 18.67
CA VAL A 216 -1.23 20.78 19.21
C VAL A 216 0.08 20.29 19.83
N ILE A 217 1.14 21.10 19.82
CA ILE A 217 2.46 20.75 20.37
C ILE A 217 2.88 21.71 21.49
N PRO A 218 3.84 21.35 22.36
CA PRO A 218 4.25 22.23 23.47
C PRO A 218 4.85 23.56 23.00
N GLU A 219 4.42 24.67 23.62
CA GLU A 219 4.85 26.03 23.20
C GLU A 219 6.36 26.29 23.38
N ASP A 220 7.01 25.54 24.27
CA ASP A 220 8.40 25.70 24.69
C ASP A 220 9.35 24.62 24.11
N CYS A 221 8.90 23.83 23.13
CA CYS A 221 9.75 22.86 22.45
C CYS A 221 10.61 23.47 21.32
N GLU A 222 11.65 22.73 20.93
CA GLU A 222 12.58 23.11 19.85
C GLU A 222 11.84 23.29 18.52
N TYR A 223 10.90 22.41 18.21
CA TYR A 223 10.08 22.46 17.00
C TYR A 223 9.31 23.78 16.90
N THR A 224 8.60 24.17 17.96
CA THR A 224 7.86 25.43 18.01
C THR A 224 8.77 26.65 17.87
N ARG A 225 9.95 26.63 18.51
CA ARG A 225 10.94 27.71 18.38
C ARG A 225 11.42 27.85 16.93
N MET A 226 11.83 26.73 16.32
CA MET A 226 12.28 26.70 14.93
C MET A 226 11.19 27.26 13.99
N THR A 227 9.95 26.77 14.10
CA THR A 227 8.85 27.22 13.23
C THR A 227 8.58 28.71 13.37
N LYS A 228 8.56 29.25 14.60
CA LYS A 228 8.38 30.69 14.85
C LYS A 228 9.51 31.53 14.28
N ASP A 229 10.75 31.05 14.37
CA ASP A 229 11.91 31.74 13.82
C ASP A 229 11.88 31.80 12.29
N VAL A 230 11.49 30.71 11.62
CA VAL A 230 11.31 30.64 10.16
C VAL A 230 10.19 31.60 9.71
N ILE A 231 9.04 31.61 10.39
CA ILE A 231 7.94 32.56 10.11
C ILE A 231 8.42 34.01 10.28
N ALA A 232 9.12 34.32 11.37
CA ALA A 232 9.64 35.65 11.62
C ALA A 232 10.68 36.07 10.57
N PHE A 233 11.50 35.12 10.08
CA PHE A 233 12.43 35.38 8.98
C PHE A 233 11.70 35.66 7.67
N TYR A 234 10.69 34.86 7.34
CA TYR A 234 9.84 35.02 6.16
C TYR A 234 9.21 36.42 6.11
N HIS A 235 8.61 36.89 7.21
CA HIS A 235 8.02 38.23 7.25
C HIS A 235 9.02 39.37 7.02
N ARG A 236 10.29 39.18 7.38
CA ARG A 236 11.34 40.17 7.11
C ARG A 236 11.91 40.07 5.69
N ASN A 237 11.85 38.89 5.07
CA ASN A 237 12.47 38.58 3.78
C ASN A 237 11.54 37.73 2.89
N PRO A 238 10.35 38.21 2.49
CA PRO A 238 9.32 37.37 1.87
C PRO A 238 9.64 36.92 0.44
N GLU A 239 10.58 37.57 -0.25
CA GLU A 239 10.80 37.39 -1.68
C GLU A 239 11.79 36.26 -2.03
N ASN A 240 12.71 35.92 -1.12
CA ASN A 240 13.81 35.00 -1.43
C ASN A 240 13.90 33.84 -0.45
N TRP A 241 13.35 32.70 -0.85
CA TRP A 241 13.37 31.47 -0.06
C TRP A 241 14.80 30.97 0.20
N ARG A 242 15.77 31.27 -0.67
CA ARG A 242 17.17 30.84 -0.51
C ARG A 242 17.85 31.52 0.67
N ASP A 243 17.49 32.77 0.95
CA ASP A 243 17.99 33.48 2.14
C ASP A 243 17.43 32.83 3.42
N CYS A 244 16.17 32.38 3.38
CA CYS A 244 15.56 31.64 4.48
C CYS A 244 16.19 30.25 4.62
N PHE A 245 16.47 29.54 3.53
CA PHE A 245 17.12 28.24 3.59
C PHE A 245 18.54 28.36 4.14
N LYS A 246 19.27 29.41 3.75
CA LYS A 246 20.56 29.74 4.37
C LYS A 246 20.42 29.99 5.87
N PHE A 247 19.39 30.73 6.30
CA PHE A 247 19.10 30.92 7.72
C PHE A 247 18.82 29.59 8.44
N VAL A 248 18.01 28.72 7.85
CA VAL A 248 17.73 27.37 8.36
C VAL A 248 19.03 26.56 8.45
N PHE A 249 19.85 26.53 7.41
CA PHE A 249 21.13 25.84 7.40
C PHE A 249 22.06 26.33 8.52
N ASP A 250 22.19 27.65 8.70
CA ASP A 250 23.13 28.24 9.66
C ASP A 250 22.70 28.06 11.13
N ASN A 251 21.40 27.91 11.40
CA ASN A 251 20.84 27.90 12.77
C ASN A 251 20.23 26.57 13.19
N TYR A 252 19.71 25.82 12.22
CA TYR A 252 18.89 24.61 12.39
C TYR A 252 19.37 23.44 11.50
N GLY A 253 20.57 23.52 10.90
CA GLY A 253 21.11 22.47 10.04
C GLY A 253 21.41 21.16 10.77
N TYR A 254 21.66 20.08 10.01
CA TYR A 254 21.98 18.76 10.57
C TYR A 254 23.19 18.75 11.53
N ASP A 255 24.15 19.67 11.36
CA ASP A 255 25.30 19.81 12.25
C ASP A 255 24.94 20.24 13.68
N ARG A 256 23.69 20.68 13.91
CA ARG A 256 23.19 21.16 15.20
C ARG A 256 22.44 20.12 16.00
N TYR A 257 22.12 18.98 15.40
CA TYR A 257 21.32 17.94 16.03
C TYR A 257 21.99 16.56 15.94
N PRO A 258 21.83 15.70 16.95
CA PRO A 258 22.33 14.34 16.90
C PRO A 258 21.44 13.44 16.01
N GLY A 259 21.93 12.25 15.68
CA GLY A 259 21.19 11.29 14.85
C GLY A 259 21.58 11.35 13.37
N VAL A 260 20.90 10.56 12.55
CA VAL A 260 21.20 10.45 11.11
C VAL A 260 20.36 11.42 10.31
N CYS A 261 19.05 11.45 10.59
CA CYS A 261 18.09 12.33 9.94
C CYS A 261 17.19 12.95 11.02
N HIS A 262 17.67 14.00 11.68
CA HIS A 262 16.93 14.65 12.77
C HIS A 262 15.69 15.39 12.23
N ILE A 263 14.63 15.47 13.03
CA ILE A 263 13.35 16.04 12.55
C ILE A 263 13.43 17.56 12.30
N ILE A 264 14.09 18.32 13.18
CA ILE A 264 14.06 19.80 13.16
C ILE A 264 14.53 20.44 11.83
N PRO A 265 15.69 20.09 11.25
CA PRO A 265 16.12 20.65 9.96
C PRO A 265 15.09 20.40 8.85
N ASN A 266 14.53 19.19 8.80
CA ASN A 266 13.57 18.77 7.79
C ASN A 266 12.22 19.49 7.93
N SER A 267 11.72 19.60 9.16
CA SER A 267 10.51 20.37 9.44
C SER A 267 10.66 21.86 9.10
N ALA A 268 11.87 22.41 9.26
CA ALA A 268 12.16 23.78 8.85
C ALA A 268 12.05 23.98 7.33
N VAL A 269 12.50 22.99 6.55
CA VAL A 269 12.33 22.97 5.07
C VAL A 269 10.86 22.91 4.69
N ILE A 270 10.05 22.08 5.36
CA ILE A 270 8.59 22.02 5.14
C ILE A 270 7.95 23.38 5.39
N VAL A 271 8.17 23.98 6.57
CA VAL A 271 7.60 25.28 6.94
C VAL A 271 8.02 26.37 5.96
N LEU A 272 9.31 26.44 5.64
CA LEU A 272 9.85 27.37 4.65
C LEU A 272 9.15 27.19 3.29
N SER A 273 9.09 25.97 2.79
CA SER A 273 8.48 25.66 1.51
C SER A 273 7.02 26.12 1.46
N LEU A 274 6.23 25.78 2.49
CA LEU A 274 4.84 26.20 2.59
C LEU A 274 4.73 27.72 2.53
N LEU A 275 5.47 28.46 3.36
CA LEU A 275 5.41 29.93 3.42
C LEU A 275 5.77 30.59 2.08
N TYR A 276 6.87 30.16 1.45
CA TYR A 276 7.35 30.78 0.20
C TYR A 276 6.60 30.30 -1.05
N SER A 277 5.75 29.27 -0.96
CA SER A 277 4.93 28.78 -2.07
C SER A 277 3.86 29.78 -2.52
N GLY A 278 3.41 30.68 -1.63
CA GLY A 278 2.29 31.57 -1.91
C GLY A 278 0.98 30.83 -2.24
N GLY A 279 0.83 29.58 -1.77
CA GLY A 279 -0.35 28.75 -2.05
C GLY A 279 -0.29 27.93 -3.34
N ASP A 280 0.80 28.03 -4.11
CA ASP A 280 0.98 27.25 -5.34
C ASP A 280 1.61 25.88 -5.07
N TYR A 281 0.93 24.81 -5.52
CA TYR A 281 1.36 23.43 -5.31
C TYR A 281 2.74 23.15 -5.93
N SER A 282 2.94 23.52 -7.19
CA SER A 282 4.18 23.21 -7.92
C SER A 282 5.36 23.95 -7.33
N LYS A 283 5.17 25.21 -6.93
CA LYS A 283 6.18 26.02 -6.27
C LYS A 283 6.54 25.44 -4.90
N ALA A 284 5.57 24.99 -4.11
CA ALA A 284 5.83 24.35 -2.83
C ALA A 284 6.73 23.11 -3.00
N ILE A 285 6.33 22.15 -3.83
CA ILE A 285 7.11 20.91 -3.98
C ILE A 285 8.50 21.15 -4.58
N ASN A 286 8.65 22.09 -5.52
CA ASN A 286 9.94 22.42 -6.12
C ASN A 286 10.87 23.14 -5.13
N ILE A 287 10.37 24.10 -4.34
CA ILE A 287 11.18 24.76 -3.29
C ILE A 287 11.64 23.73 -2.27
N CYS A 288 10.71 22.88 -1.80
CA CYS A 288 11.01 21.82 -0.85
C CYS A 288 12.11 20.88 -1.38
N ASN A 289 11.97 20.42 -2.62
CA ASN A 289 12.94 19.51 -3.24
C ASN A 289 14.30 20.17 -3.44
N MET A 290 14.32 21.44 -3.86
CA MET A 290 15.55 22.23 -4.05
C MET A 290 16.34 22.43 -2.75
N CYS A 291 15.69 22.46 -1.58
CA CYS A 291 16.38 22.57 -0.30
C CYS A 291 17.26 21.34 0.01
N GLY A 292 16.97 20.18 -0.61
CA GLY A 292 17.71 18.95 -0.38
C GLY A 292 17.37 18.29 0.96
N TRP A 293 18.33 17.55 1.51
CA TRP A 293 18.18 16.67 2.68
C TRP A 293 17.20 15.52 2.42
N ASP A 294 16.19 15.33 3.27
CA ASP A 294 15.27 14.18 3.19
C ASP A 294 14.10 14.50 2.25
N THR A 295 14.39 14.50 0.95
CA THR A 295 13.52 15.14 -0.07
C THR A 295 12.24 14.39 -0.34
N ASP A 296 12.23 13.06 -0.37
CA ASP A 296 10.99 12.27 -0.50
C ASP A 296 9.99 12.57 0.62
N CYS A 297 10.42 12.50 1.88
CA CYS A 297 9.56 12.78 3.02
C CYS A 297 9.09 14.23 3.04
N ASN A 298 10.01 15.19 2.97
CA ASN A 298 9.67 16.61 3.08
C ASN A 298 8.73 17.06 1.97
N VAL A 299 9.03 16.65 0.73
CA VAL A 299 8.20 16.99 -0.43
C VAL A 299 6.89 16.19 -0.39
N GLY A 300 6.90 14.96 0.11
CA GLY A 300 5.72 14.14 0.35
C GLY A 300 4.71 14.81 1.30
N ASN A 301 5.15 15.23 2.49
CA ASN A 301 4.30 15.91 3.46
C ASN A 301 3.79 17.27 2.95
N VAL A 302 4.66 18.07 2.31
CA VAL A 302 4.25 19.32 1.64
C VAL A 302 3.20 19.01 0.56
N GLY A 303 3.43 17.96 -0.23
CA GLY A 303 2.53 17.49 -1.27
C GLY A 303 1.15 17.12 -0.72
N THR A 304 1.07 16.44 0.42
CA THR A 304 -0.23 16.13 1.04
C THR A 304 -0.94 17.36 1.57
N ILE A 305 -0.26 18.22 2.35
CA ILE A 305 -0.86 19.45 2.89
C ILE A 305 -1.40 20.32 1.76
N MET A 306 -0.57 20.57 0.75
CA MET A 306 -0.94 21.39 -0.40
C MET A 306 -2.02 20.72 -1.24
N GLY A 307 -1.92 19.42 -1.50
CA GLY A 307 -2.91 18.66 -2.28
C GLY A 307 -4.30 18.70 -1.65
N VAL A 308 -4.40 18.56 -0.32
CA VAL A 308 -5.66 18.76 0.40
C VAL A 308 -6.14 20.20 0.31
N MET A 309 -5.26 21.19 0.51
CA MET A 309 -5.62 22.61 0.52
C MET A 309 -6.20 23.06 -0.83
N VAL A 310 -5.47 22.79 -1.92
CA VAL A 310 -5.78 23.30 -3.27
C VAL A 310 -6.69 22.37 -4.08
N GLY A 311 -6.87 21.13 -3.63
CA GLY A 311 -7.62 20.10 -4.36
C GLY A 311 -6.95 19.68 -5.68
N LEU A 312 -7.62 18.83 -6.45
CA LEU A 312 -7.07 18.30 -7.71
C LEU A 312 -6.83 19.38 -8.78
N ASP A 313 -7.62 20.45 -8.76
CA ASP A 313 -7.56 21.54 -9.74
C ASP A 313 -6.32 22.42 -9.56
N GLY A 314 -5.77 22.50 -8.34
CA GLY A 314 -4.53 23.22 -8.07
C GLY A 314 -3.27 22.41 -8.33
N ILE A 315 -3.38 21.14 -8.71
CA ILE A 315 -2.24 20.27 -9.04
C ILE A 315 -2.11 20.17 -10.57
N ASP A 316 -0.98 20.67 -11.10
CA ASP A 316 -0.75 20.66 -12.55
C ASP A 316 -0.76 19.21 -13.12
N PRO A 317 -1.46 18.97 -14.25
CA PRO A 317 -1.55 17.64 -14.86
C PRO A 317 -0.20 16.99 -15.21
N SER A 318 0.86 17.77 -15.41
CA SER A 318 2.22 17.25 -15.67
C SER A 318 2.79 16.47 -14.48
N TRP A 319 2.33 16.76 -13.26
CA TRP A 319 2.69 15.98 -12.07
C TRP A 319 1.85 14.70 -11.93
N ARG A 320 0.56 14.79 -12.26
CA ARG A 320 -0.43 13.71 -12.06
C ARG A 320 -0.31 12.61 -13.11
N LYS A 321 -0.22 12.98 -14.39
CA LYS A 321 -0.22 12.02 -15.51
C LYS A 321 0.87 10.94 -15.39
N PRO A 322 2.12 11.26 -14.99
CA PRO A 322 3.15 10.23 -14.85
C PRO A 322 2.89 9.22 -13.72
N ILE A 323 2.08 9.56 -12.70
CA ILE A 323 1.73 8.63 -11.60
C ILE A 323 0.80 7.53 -12.13
N ASN A 324 -0.16 7.89 -12.99
CA ASN A 324 -1.17 6.98 -13.52
C ASN A 324 -1.86 6.15 -12.42
N ASP A 325 -2.14 6.78 -11.27
CA ASP A 325 -2.71 6.17 -10.05
C ASP A 325 -1.99 4.95 -9.46
N PHE A 326 -0.90 4.46 -10.04
CA PHE A 326 -0.22 3.28 -9.51
C PHE A 326 0.55 3.63 -8.23
N LEU A 327 0.32 2.84 -7.18
CA LEU A 327 1.09 2.90 -5.95
C LEU A 327 1.69 1.52 -5.65
N CYS A 328 3.01 1.49 -5.56
CA CYS A 328 3.77 0.33 -5.13
C CYS A 328 4.06 0.45 -3.64
N CYS A 329 3.84 -0.63 -2.90
CA CYS A 329 4.19 -0.72 -1.49
C CYS A 329 5.02 -1.97 -1.20
N SER A 330 5.55 -2.05 0.02
CA SER A 330 6.27 -3.20 0.53
C SER A 330 5.78 -3.55 1.93
N SER A 331 5.18 -4.73 2.05
CA SER A 331 4.68 -5.31 3.30
C SER A 331 4.61 -6.82 3.17
N VAL A 332 4.30 -7.52 4.26
CA VAL A 332 4.02 -8.97 4.22
C VAL A 332 2.69 -9.32 3.55
N ILE A 333 1.91 -8.33 3.12
CA ILE A 333 0.62 -8.51 2.43
C ILE A 333 0.81 -8.24 0.94
N GLY A 334 1.23 -9.26 0.19
CA GLY A 334 1.55 -9.11 -1.23
C GLY A 334 0.42 -8.55 -2.10
N SER A 335 -0.85 -8.81 -1.77
CA SER A 335 -1.98 -8.26 -2.52
C SER A 335 -2.20 -6.75 -2.27
N LEU A 336 -1.71 -6.21 -1.15
CA LEU A 336 -1.76 -4.77 -0.85
C LEU A 336 -0.49 -4.03 -1.27
N ASN A 337 0.47 -4.71 -1.90
CA ASN A 337 1.72 -4.10 -2.37
C ASN A 337 1.59 -3.53 -3.80
N ALA A 338 0.52 -3.86 -4.53
CA ALA A 338 0.21 -3.32 -5.86
C ALA A 338 -1.23 -2.78 -5.92
N ILE A 339 -1.39 -1.52 -5.52
CA ILE A 339 -2.69 -0.86 -5.39
C ILE A 339 -2.76 0.42 -6.22
N ASP A 340 -3.89 1.11 -6.14
CA ASP A 340 -4.11 2.38 -6.80
C ASP A 340 -4.59 3.48 -5.85
N LEU A 341 -4.32 4.74 -6.23
CA LEU A 341 -4.64 5.91 -5.42
C LEU A 341 -6.15 6.09 -5.15
N PRO A 342 -7.06 5.82 -6.11
CA PRO A 342 -8.50 5.79 -5.82
C PRO A 342 -8.87 4.81 -4.71
N TRP A 343 -8.30 3.59 -4.71
CA TRP A 343 -8.51 2.62 -3.63
C TRP A 343 -8.02 3.17 -2.27
N CYS A 344 -6.84 3.80 -2.24
CA CYS A 344 -6.31 4.43 -1.02
C CYS A 344 -7.24 5.53 -0.51
N ALA A 345 -7.77 6.36 -1.41
CA ALA A 345 -8.68 7.44 -1.06
C ALA A 345 -10.01 6.92 -0.52
N GLN A 346 -10.57 5.88 -1.14
CA GLN A 346 -11.77 5.19 -0.64
C GLN A 346 -11.54 4.62 0.76
N TYR A 347 -10.45 3.90 0.96
CA TYR A 347 -10.11 3.28 2.24
C TYR A 347 -10.02 4.30 3.38
N VAL A 348 -9.29 5.40 3.14
CA VAL A 348 -9.12 6.50 4.10
C VAL A 348 -10.44 7.26 4.32
N ALA A 349 -11.21 7.52 3.26
CA ALA A 349 -12.49 8.21 3.37
C ALA A 349 -13.50 7.41 4.19
N GLU A 350 -13.58 6.09 3.98
CA GLU A 350 -14.45 5.20 4.76
C GLU A 350 -14.13 5.26 6.25
N LEU A 351 -12.84 5.19 6.61
CA LEU A 351 -12.40 5.34 7.99
C LEU A 351 -12.76 6.72 8.56
N GLY A 352 -12.56 7.79 7.81
CA GLY A 352 -12.91 9.15 8.26
C GLY A 352 -14.40 9.34 8.54
N TYR A 353 -15.30 8.88 7.65
CA TYR A 353 -16.75 8.93 7.89
C TYR A 353 -17.15 8.10 9.11
N ARG A 354 -16.57 6.90 9.26
CA ARG A 354 -16.82 6.00 10.39
C ARG A 354 -16.38 6.62 11.70
N ILE A 355 -15.20 7.25 11.73
CA ILE A 355 -14.68 7.96 12.90
C ILE A 355 -15.59 9.14 13.22
N ALA A 356 -15.95 9.97 12.25
CA ALA A 356 -16.83 11.12 12.45
C ALA A 356 -18.26 10.76 12.87
N GLY A 357 -18.66 9.47 12.77
CA GLY A 357 -20.02 9.02 13.07
C GLY A 357 -21.05 9.60 12.10
N SER A 358 -20.64 9.89 10.87
CA SER A 358 -21.43 10.56 9.84
C SER A 358 -21.59 9.69 8.60
N GLU A 359 -22.71 9.85 7.90
CA GLU A 359 -22.95 9.16 6.65
C GLU A 359 -22.22 9.85 5.49
N PRO A 360 -21.68 9.09 4.51
CA PRO A 360 -21.11 9.67 3.30
C PRO A 360 -22.11 10.53 2.53
N ALA A 361 -21.64 11.53 1.78
CA ALA A 361 -22.48 12.24 0.82
C ALA A 361 -23.06 11.26 -0.22
N GLU A 362 -24.28 11.53 -0.72
CA GLU A 362 -25.02 10.60 -1.60
C GLU A 362 -24.22 10.11 -2.82
N LYS A 363 -23.41 10.99 -3.43
CA LYS A 363 -22.51 10.64 -4.55
C LYS A 363 -21.53 9.52 -4.19
N TRP A 364 -21.02 9.52 -2.96
CA TRP A 364 -19.96 8.60 -2.51
C TRP A 364 -20.50 7.38 -1.77
N LYS A 365 -21.77 7.38 -1.33
CA LYS A 365 -22.38 6.25 -0.61
C LYS A 365 -22.25 4.90 -1.33
N PRO A 366 -22.49 4.77 -2.66
CA PRO A 366 -22.35 3.49 -3.33
C PRO A 366 -20.91 2.97 -3.33
N ILE A 367 -19.93 3.87 -3.48
CA ILE A 367 -18.49 3.56 -3.50
C ILE A 367 -18.05 3.12 -2.11
N LEU A 368 -18.24 3.97 -1.09
CA LEU A 368 -17.73 3.72 0.26
C LEU A 368 -18.44 2.57 0.98
N ASN A 369 -19.66 2.20 0.59
CA ASN A 369 -20.36 1.02 1.13
C ASN A 369 -20.02 -0.27 0.36
N GLY A 370 -19.06 -0.25 -0.57
CA GLY A 370 -18.64 -1.42 -1.35
C GLY A 370 -19.73 -1.94 -2.29
N LYS A 371 -20.67 -1.09 -2.71
CA LYS A 371 -21.75 -1.44 -3.64
C LYS A 371 -21.40 -1.14 -5.10
N GLN A 372 -20.38 -0.32 -5.34
CA GLN A 372 -19.87 -0.01 -6.68
C GLN A 372 -18.66 -0.88 -7.03
N SER A 373 -18.38 -1.00 -8.34
CA SER A 373 -17.22 -1.69 -8.87
C SER A 373 -15.90 -1.11 -8.37
N GLN A 374 -14.87 -1.96 -8.26
CA GLN A 374 -13.53 -1.56 -7.83
C GLN A 374 -12.92 -0.44 -8.70
N PHE A 375 -13.14 -0.50 -10.02
CA PHE A 375 -12.62 0.48 -10.98
C PHE A 375 -13.77 1.27 -11.59
N HIS A 376 -14.13 2.38 -10.94
CA HIS A 376 -15.33 3.17 -11.22
C HIS A 376 -15.07 4.57 -11.78
N PHE A 377 -13.83 5.08 -11.74
CA PHE A 377 -13.42 6.33 -12.39
C PHE A 377 -14.12 7.65 -11.91
N GLU A 378 -14.87 7.63 -10.82
CA GLU A 378 -15.59 8.82 -10.33
C GLU A 378 -14.68 9.90 -9.75
N PHE A 379 -13.44 9.54 -9.39
CA PHE A 379 -12.43 10.52 -8.98
C PHE A 379 -11.92 11.30 -10.21
N PRO A 380 -12.00 12.64 -10.25
CA PRO A 380 -11.57 13.40 -11.42
C PRO A 380 -10.12 13.13 -11.79
N GLY A 381 -9.89 12.66 -13.03
CA GLY A 381 -8.56 12.32 -13.53
C GLY A 381 -8.05 10.93 -13.14
N SER A 382 -8.79 10.12 -12.39
CA SER A 382 -8.36 8.76 -12.05
C SER A 382 -8.37 7.83 -13.26
N THR A 383 -7.32 7.02 -13.36
CA THR A 383 -7.13 5.99 -14.38
C THR A 383 -7.10 4.58 -13.78
N HIS A 384 -7.07 4.44 -12.45
CA HIS A 384 -6.90 3.15 -11.74
C HIS A 384 -5.75 2.30 -12.30
N ALA A 385 -4.64 2.96 -12.69
CA ALA A 385 -3.46 2.33 -13.27
C ALA A 385 -3.71 1.49 -14.53
N PHE A 386 -4.77 1.80 -15.29
CA PHE A 386 -4.98 1.18 -16.60
C PHE A 386 -3.85 1.52 -17.57
N ARG A 387 -3.51 0.54 -18.41
CA ARG A 387 -2.49 0.62 -19.46
C ARG A 387 -3.04 0.09 -20.77
N THR A 388 -2.33 0.37 -21.86
CA THR A 388 -2.71 -0.06 -23.21
C THR A 388 -1.72 -1.06 -23.80
N ASP A 389 -2.21 -1.96 -24.65
CA ASP A 389 -1.42 -2.91 -25.44
C ASP A 389 -2.09 -3.16 -26.81
N TRP A 390 -1.34 -3.69 -27.79
CA TRP A 390 -1.86 -4.05 -29.11
C TRP A 390 -1.02 -5.15 -29.79
N ASP A 391 -1.59 -5.83 -30.80
CA ASP A 391 -0.93 -6.96 -31.49
C ASP A 391 0.18 -6.54 -32.46
N ASP A 392 -0.10 -5.61 -33.37
CA ASP A 392 0.82 -5.27 -34.46
C ASP A 392 2.00 -4.41 -33.98
N ARG A 393 3.17 -5.04 -33.82
CA ARG A 393 4.42 -4.35 -33.46
C ARG A 393 5.16 -3.74 -34.65
N SER A 394 4.71 -3.97 -35.89
CA SER A 394 5.36 -3.42 -37.10
C SER A 394 5.08 -1.94 -37.31
N HIS A 395 4.03 -1.42 -36.67
CA HIS A 395 3.67 0.00 -36.70
C HIS A 395 3.64 0.60 -35.29
N HIS A 396 4.09 1.85 -35.20
CA HIS A 396 3.92 2.62 -33.97
C HIS A 396 2.45 3.07 -33.83
N VAL A 397 1.85 2.75 -32.69
CA VAL A 397 0.51 3.19 -32.30
C VAL A 397 0.65 4.09 -31.08
N THR A 398 0.16 5.33 -31.20
CA THR A 398 0.05 6.22 -30.05
C THR A 398 -1.24 5.84 -29.32
N SER A 399 -1.12 5.49 -28.04
CA SER A 399 -2.28 5.14 -27.22
C SER A 399 -2.22 5.79 -25.85
N PHE A 400 -3.38 6.02 -25.27
CA PHE A 400 -3.52 6.58 -23.93
C PHE A 400 -4.87 6.22 -23.32
N VAL A 401 -4.94 6.37 -22.01
CA VAL A 401 -6.19 6.35 -21.25
C VAL A 401 -6.39 7.70 -20.58
N GLU A 402 -7.63 8.15 -20.47
CA GLU A 402 -7.99 9.37 -19.77
C GLU A 402 -9.34 9.25 -19.09
N ASN A 403 -9.45 9.80 -17.88
CA ASN A 403 -10.74 9.99 -17.22
C ASN A 403 -11.55 11.03 -17.99
N THR A 404 -12.85 10.78 -18.21
CA THR A 404 -13.69 11.70 -18.98
C THR A 404 -15.13 11.72 -18.49
N THR A 405 -15.82 12.82 -18.79
CA THR A 405 -17.28 12.99 -18.62
C THR A 405 -18.03 12.88 -19.96
N GLU A 406 -17.36 12.50 -21.05
CA GLU A 406 -17.97 12.38 -22.39
C GLU A 406 -19.05 11.28 -22.43
N ALA A 407 -18.87 10.22 -21.65
CA ALA A 407 -19.83 9.14 -21.46
C ALA A 407 -19.60 8.50 -20.09
N ALA A 408 -20.65 7.97 -19.49
CA ALA A 408 -20.58 7.20 -18.25
C ALA A 408 -21.68 6.12 -18.27
N ALA A 409 -21.42 4.96 -17.70
CA ALA A 409 -22.38 3.87 -17.56
C ALA A 409 -23.03 3.91 -16.17
N SER A 410 -22.25 4.23 -15.14
CA SER A 410 -22.70 4.66 -13.83
C SER A 410 -22.08 6.02 -13.48
N GLY A 411 -22.61 6.71 -12.46
CA GLY A 411 -22.04 7.98 -12.01
C GLY A 411 -21.94 9.06 -13.10
N GLU A 412 -20.82 9.77 -13.12
CA GLU A 412 -20.58 10.92 -14.00
C GLU A 412 -19.38 10.72 -14.94
N ARG A 413 -18.54 9.70 -14.70
CA ARG A 413 -17.26 9.54 -15.38
C ARG A 413 -17.04 8.12 -15.87
N SER A 414 -16.14 7.98 -16.84
CA SER A 414 -15.60 6.70 -17.27
C SER A 414 -14.16 6.86 -17.75
N LEU A 415 -13.51 5.74 -18.08
CA LEU A 415 -12.20 5.73 -18.70
C LEU A 415 -12.33 5.70 -20.23
N LYS A 416 -11.84 6.73 -20.89
CA LYS A 416 -11.66 6.74 -22.34
C LYS A 416 -10.32 6.13 -22.71
N VAL A 417 -10.36 5.20 -23.66
CA VAL A 417 -9.21 4.49 -24.19
C VAL A 417 -9.07 4.87 -25.66
N VAL A 418 -7.87 5.32 -26.05
CA VAL A 418 -7.62 5.79 -27.42
C VAL A 418 -6.42 5.08 -28.01
N PHE A 419 -6.57 4.64 -29.26
CA PHE A 419 -5.50 4.23 -30.16
C PHE A 419 -5.61 5.09 -31.42
N ASP A 420 -4.57 5.86 -31.75
CA ASP A 420 -4.60 6.77 -32.90
C ASP A 420 -4.73 6.03 -34.24
N ARG A 421 -4.32 4.76 -34.28
CA ARG A 421 -4.37 3.88 -35.45
C ARG A 421 -4.76 2.47 -35.04
N SER A 422 -5.75 1.93 -35.73
CA SER A 422 -6.14 0.53 -35.66
C SER A 422 -6.43 -0.07 -37.03
N HIS A 423 -6.17 -1.37 -37.16
CA HIS A 423 -6.36 -2.18 -38.36
C HIS A 423 -7.33 -3.33 -38.08
N GLY A 424 -8.10 -3.69 -39.11
CA GLY A 424 -8.96 -4.88 -39.09
C GLY A 424 -8.20 -6.17 -38.71
N GLY A 425 -8.80 -6.96 -37.82
CA GLY A 425 -8.28 -8.26 -37.39
C GLY A 425 -7.21 -8.23 -36.30
N GLN A 426 -6.78 -7.06 -35.84
CA GLN A 426 -5.80 -6.89 -34.77
C GLN A 426 -6.48 -6.56 -33.43
N GLY A 427 -5.93 -7.06 -32.33
CA GLY A 427 -6.37 -6.74 -30.97
C GLY A 427 -5.74 -5.46 -30.44
N TYR A 428 -6.58 -4.63 -29.82
CA TYR A 428 -6.21 -3.41 -29.08
C TYR A 428 -6.77 -3.54 -27.67
N ARG A 429 -5.96 -3.30 -26.66
CA ARG A 429 -6.23 -3.74 -25.28
C ARG A 429 -6.05 -2.62 -24.29
N ALA A 430 -6.95 -2.55 -23.31
CA ALA A 430 -6.76 -1.81 -22.07
C ALA A 430 -6.79 -2.79 -20.90
N TYR A 431 -5.88 -2.67 -19.95
CA TYR A 431 -5.72 -3.65 -18.88
C TYR A 431 -5.23 -3.03 -17.57
N ARG A 432 -5.53 -3.72 -16.47
CA ARG A 432 -4.87 -3.54 -15.18
C ARG A 432 -3.89 -4.69 -14.99
N GLN A 433 -2.66 -4.37 -14.59
CA GLN A 433 -1.70 -5.38 -14.17
C GLN A 433 -2.12 -5.93 -12.80
N THR A 434 -2.09 -7.25 -12.63
CA THR A 434 -2.55 -7.97 -11.42
C THR A 434 -1.40 -8.60 -10.64
N TYR A 435 -0.20 -8.65 -11.21
CA TYR A 435 1.04 -9.09 -10.57
C TYR A 435 2.23 -8.33 -11.14
N TYR A 436 3.25 -8.00 -10.32
CA TYR A 436 4.40 -7.18 -10.73
C TYR A 436 5.72 -7.92 -10.57
N ARG A 437 6.70 -7.58 -11.43
CA ARG A 437 7.98 -8.26 -11.57
C ARG A 437 9.14 -7.27 -11.53
N PRO A 438 10.38 -7.73 -11.28
CA PRO A 438 11.57 -6.86 -11.33
C PRO A 438 11.70 -6.01 -12.59
N GLU A 439 11.35 -6.56 -13.77
CA GLU A 439 11.45 -5.85 -15.05
C GLU A 439 10.44 -4.71 -15.23
N ASP A 440 9.42 -4.65 -14.37
CA ASP A 440 8.40 -3.60 -14.37
C ASP A 440 8.88 -2.34 -13.62
N PHE A 441 10.05 -2.37 -12.96
CA PHE A 441 10.62 -1.26 -12.20
C PHE A 441 12.02 -0.85 -12.70
N ASN A 442 12.48 0.31 -12.22
CA ASN A 442 13.84 0.82 -12.45
C ASN A 442 14.78 0.53 -11.28
N ASP A 443 14.23 0.38 -10.08
CA ASP A 443 14.93 0.09 -8.84
C ASP A 443 14.09 -0.87 -7.98
N SER A 444 14.61 -1.23 -6.81
CA SER A 444 13.93 -2.08 -5.83
C SER A 444 13.92 -1.42 -4.46
N ARG A 445 13.70 -0.09 -4.41
CA ARG A 445 13.66 0.65 -3.15
C ARG A 445 12.65 0.02 -2.19
N TYR A 446 13.07 -0.15 -0.94
CA TYR A 446 12.32 -0.84 0.12
C TYR A 446 11.75 -2.20 -0.29
N ASP A 447 12.48 -2.95 -1.11
CA ASP A 447 12.22 -4.35 -1.45
C ASP A 447 10.74 -4.67 -1.76
N PRO A 448 10.20 -4.21 -2.91
CA PRO A 448 8.84 -4.54 -3.31
C PRO A 448 8.69 -6.05 -3.54
N CYS A 449 7.64 -6.63 -2.99
CA CYS A 449 7.27 -8.03 -3.18
C CYS A 449 5.76 -8.14 -3.39
N PHE A 450 5.28 -9.15 -4.13
CA PHE A 450 3.89 -9.16 -4.60
C PHE A 450 3.22 -10.54 -4.50
N SER A 451 1.91 -10.50 -4.30
CA SER A 451 1.01 -11.61 -4.60
C SER A 451 -0.04 -11.12 -5.60
N PRO A 452 -0.56 -11.98 -6.49
CA PRO A 452 -1.56 -11.55 -7.46
C PRO A 452 -2.80 -10.92 -6.79
N ASN A 453 -3.43 -9.95 -7.48
CA ASN A 453 -4.73 -9.40 -7.07
C ASN A 453 -5.93 -10.13 -7.70
N LEU A 454 -5.67 -11.06 -8.61
CA LEU A 454 -6.67 -11.84 -9.31
C LEU A 454 -6.13 -13.25 -9.52
N TYR A 455 -6.95 -14.25 -9.25
CA TYR A 455 -6.59 -15.66 -9.30
C TYR A 455 -7.55 -16.44 -10.20
N PRO A 456 -7.14 -17.61 -10.74
CA PRO A 456 -8.06 -18.52 -11.42
C PRO A 456 -9.26 -18.90 -10.53
N GLY A 457 -10.41 -19.23 -11.13
CA GLY A 457 -11.69 -19.44 -10.43
C GLY A 457 -12.48 -18.15 -10.15
N GLN A 458 -11.83 -16.99 -10.13
CA GLN A 458 -12.48 -15.69 -9.99
C GLN A 458 -13.08 -15.20 -11.31
N SER A 459 -13.73 -14.03 -11.30
CA SER A 459 -14.35 -13.44 -12.47
C SER A 459 -13.97 -11.97 -12.65
N ILE A 460 -14.08 -11.53 -13.91
CA ILE A 460 -13.96 -10.14 -14.33
C ILE A 460 -15.31 -9.71 -14.90
N ALA A 461 -15.77 -8.51 -14.54
CA ALA A 461 -16.86 -7.83 -15.20
C ALA A 461 -16.43 -6.41 -15.58
N ALA A 462 -16.95 -5.88 -16.69
CA ALA A 462 -16.74 -4.49 -17.10
C ALA A 462 -17.86 -4.02 -18.02
N LYS A 463 -18.18 -2.73 -18.01
CA LYS A 463 -19.04 -2.09 -19.01
C LYS A 463 -18.19 -1.38 -20.03
N VAL A 464 -18.52 -1.56 -21.31
CA VAL A 464 -17.78 -0.96 -22.42
C VAL A 464 -18.69 -0.32 -23.44
N MET A 465 -18.22 0.73 -24.12
CA MET A 465 -18.96 1.41 -25.17
C MET A 465 -18.02 1.95 -26.25
N LEU A 466 -18.45 1.91 -27.51
CA LEU A 466 -17.83 2.67 -28.60
C LEU A 466 -18.62 3.98 -28.82
N PRO A 467 -17.96 5.09 -29.19
CA PRO A 467 -18.68 6.32 -29.53
C PRO A 467 -19.58 6.10 -30.74
N GLN A 468 -20.70 6.85 -30.82
CA GLN A 468 -21.64 6.79 -31.97
C GLN A 468 -20.97 7.09 -33.32
N THR A 469 -19.82 7.76 -33.32
CA THR A 469 -19.04 8.08 -34.52
C THR A 469 -18.28 6.88 -35.09
N GLU A 470 -18.12 5.79 -34.34
CA GLU A 470 -17.52 4.56 -34.84
C GLU A 470 -18.45 3.90 -35.86
N LYS A 471 -17.90 3.59 -37.04
CA LYS A 471 -18.66 3.02 -38.17
C LYS A 471 -18.24 1.61 -38.51
N ARG A 472 -17.10 1.16 -37.99
CA ARG A 472 -16.61 -0.20 -38.18
C ARG A 472 -17.33 -1.13 -37.22
N SER A 473 -17.53 -2.36 -37.65
CA SER A 473 -17.90 -3.45 -36.74
C SER A 473 -16.68 -3.79 -35.88
N VAL A 474 -16.85 -3.80 -34.56
CA VAL A 474 -15.79 -4.06 -33.60
C VAL A 474 -16.29 -5.11 -32.61
N GLN A 475 -15.56 -6.21 -32.53
CA GLN A 475 -15.78 -7.23 -31.52
C GLN A 475 -15.02 -6.85 -30.25
N VAL A 476 -15.55 -7.21 -29.09
CA VAL A 476 -14.91 -7.03 -27.80
C VAL A 476 -14.94 -8.33 -27.00
N ARG A 477 -13.96 -8.52 -26.12
CA ARG A 477 -13.94 -9.60 -25.13
C ARG A 477 -13.07 -9.23 -23.94
N LEU A 478 -13.36 -9.85 -22.79
CA LEU A 478 -12.46 -9.81 -21.63
C LEU A 478 -11.37 -10.87 -21.77
N TYR A 479 -10.23 -10.63 -21.11
CA TYR A 479 -9.13 -11.58 -21.09
C TYR A 479 -8.31 -11.50 -19.80
N VAL A 480 -7.55 -12.55 -19.54
CA VAL A 480 -6.42 -12.56 -18.61
C VAL A 480 -5.17 -13.08 -19.31
N ARG A 481 -3.99 -12.63 -18.89
CA ARG A 481 -2.71 -13.15 -19.38
C ARG A 481 -2.04 -14.00 -18.31
N ASP A 482 -1.79 -15.25 -18.64
CA ASP A 482 -0.93 -16.10 -17.84
C ASP A 482 0.53 -15.78 -18.15
N ARG A 483 1.27 -15.40 -17.11
CA ARG A 483 2.71 -15.20 -17.18
C ARG A 483 3.46 -16.49 -17.49
N ASN A 484 3.07 -17.60 -16.88
CA ASN A 484 3.89 -18.80 -16.84
C ASN A 484 3.95 -19.49 -18.21
N ALA A 485 2.81 -19.60 -18.90
CA ALA A 485 2.76 -20.10 -20.28
C ALA A 485 2.88 -18.99 -21.36
N ASP A 486 2.91 -17.71 -20.98
CA ASP A 486 2.89 -16.54 -21.87
C ASP A 486 1.72 -16.57 -22.88
N VAL A 487 0.53 -16.93 -22.39
CA VAL A 487 -0.70 -17.00 -23.20
C VAL A 487 -1.80 -16.13 -22.61
N ARG A 488 -2.73 -15.73 -23.47
CA ARG A 488 -3.95 -15.04 -23.06
C ARG A 488 -5.13 -16.01 -23.08
N HIS A 489 -5.88 -16.02 -22.00
CA HIS A 489 -7.16 -16.71 -21.89
C HIS A 489 -8.27 -15.70 -22.08
N TYR A 490 -9.23 -16.05 -22.93
CA TYR A 490 -10.25 -15.12 -23.41
C TYR A 490 -11.64 -15.57 -22.98
N GLY A 491 -12.47 -14.59 -22.60
CA GLY A 491 -13.91 -14.75 -22.51
C GLY A 491 -14.59 -14.77 -23.88
N GLU A 492 -15.92 -14.79 -23.85
CA GLU A 492 -16.73 -14.76 -25.07
C GLU A 492 -16.58 -13.44 -25.82
N LYS A 493 -16.67 -13.52 -27.15
CA LYS A 493 -16.68 -12.35 -28.03
C LYS A 493 -18.09 -11.80 -28.18
N THR A 494 -18.21 -10.49 -28.16
CA THR A 494 -19.47 -9.79 -28.43
C THR A 494 -19.21 -8.65 -29.41
N THR A 495 -20.08 -8.49 -30.41
CA THR A 495 -20.02 -7.34 -31.31
C THR A 495 -20.70 -6.15 -30.64
N LEU A 496 -20.00 -5.02 -30.53
CA LEU A 496 -20.52 -3.82 -29.91
C LEU A 496 -21.43 -3.04 -30.87
N THR A 497 -22.49 -2.44 -30.31
CA THR A 497 -23.31 -1.45 -31.00
C THR A 497 -22.82 -0.04 -30.61
N PRO A 498 -22.29 0.77 -31.54
CA PRO A 498 -21.85 2.12 -31.24
C PRO A 498 -22.92 2.96 -30.53
N GLY A 499 -22.53 3.67 -29.47
CA GLY A 499 -23.41 4.48 -28.63
C GLY A 499 -24.20 3.72 -27.56
N GLN A 500 -23.97 2.41 -27.39
CA GLN A 500 -24.62 1.61 -26.34
C GLN A 500 -23.59 0.96 -25.42
N TRP A 501 -23.81 1.09 -24.11
CA TRP A 501 -23.05 0.37 -23.10
C TRP A 501 -23.39 -1.11 -23.15
N THR A 502 -22.35 -1.95 -23.16
CA THR A 502 -22.46 -3.41 -23.12
C THR A 502 -21.71 -3.91 -21.89
N GLU A 503 -22.39 -4.70 -21.06
CA GLU A 503 -21.75 -5.40 -19.95
C GLU A 503 -21.11 -6.69 -20.44
N LEU A 504 -19.84 -6.88 -20.08
CA LEU A 504 -19.07 -8.08 -20.35
C LEU A 504 -18.78 -8.79 -19.04
N THR A 505 -18.81 -10.11 -19.07
CA THR A 505 -18.40 -10.95 -17.94
C THR A 505 -17.51 -12.08 -18.42
N TYR A 506 -16.52 -12.44 -17.61
CA TYR A 506 -15.67 -13.60 -17.85
C TYR A 506 -15.40 -14.31 -16.53
N SER A 507 -15.90 -15.54 -16.42
CA SER A 507 -15.55 -16.45 -15.33
C SER A 507 -14.26 -17.17 -15.71
N ILE A 508 -13.17 -16.86 -15.00
CA ILE A 508 -11.88 -17.49 -15.22
C ILE A 508 -12.01 -18.92 -14.71
N PRO A 509 -11.77 -19.95 -15.54
CA PRO A 509 -11.87 -21.33 -15.09
C PRO A 509 -10.84 -21.61 -13.99
N ALA A 510 -11.02 -22.73 -13.28
CA ALA A 510 -9.96 -23.25 -12.46
C ALA A 510 -8.74 -23.57 -13.33
N MET A 511 -7.53 -23.22 -12.86
CA MET A 511 -6.29 -23.41 -13.61
C MET A 511 -5.17 -23.86 -12.67
N GLU A 512 -4.19 -24.55 -13.25
CA GLU A 512 -3.00 -25.03 -12.54
C GLU A 512 -1.77 -24.28 -13.05
N ASN A 513 -0.87 -23.90 -12.15
CA ASN A 513 0.43 -23.29 -12.45
C ASN A 513 0.33 -21.95 -13.20
N VAL A 514 -0.71 -21.17 -12.91
CA VAL A 514 -0.98 -19.90 -13.57
C VAL A 514 -0.69 -18.73 -12.64
N CYS A 515 0.05 -17.75 -13.16
CA CYS A 515 0.24 -16.44 -12.53
C CYS A 515 -0.42 -15.40 -13.43
N LEU A 516 -1.61 -14.90 -13.04
CA LEU A 516 -2.32 -13.89 -13.83
C LEU A 516 -1.58 -12.56 -13.75
N LEU A 517 -0.94 -12.17 -14.84
CA LEU A 517 -0.12 -10.97 -14.94
C LEU A 517 -0.98 -9.73 -15.18
N GLU A 518 -1.98 -9.83 -16.05
CA GLU A 518 -2.87 -8.73 -16.39
C GLU A 518 -4.29 -9.25 -16.64
N ALA A 519 -5.26 -8.37 -16.41
CA ALA A 519 -6.67 -8.58 -16.71
C ALA A 519 -7.20 -7.34 -17.45
N GLY A 520 -7.94 -7.56 -18.54
CA GLY A 520 -8.34 -6.44 -19.38
C GLY A 520 -9.40 -6.74 -20.41
N ILE A 521 -9.58 -5.76 -21.29
CA ILE A 521 -10.55 -5.74 -22.38
C ILE A 521 -9.77 -5.68 -23.69
N GLU A 522 -10.20 -6.47 -24.68
CA GLU A 522 -9.66 -6.46 -26.03
C GLU A 522 -10.73 -6.08 -27.04
N TRP A 523 -10.47 -5.06 -27.83
CA TRP A 523 -11.26 -4.65 -28.99
C TRP A 523 -10.58 -5.12 -30.28
N ILE A 524 -11.38 -5.67 -31.20
CA ILE A 524 -10.94 -6.23 -32.48
C ILE A 524 -11.82 -5.61 -33.57
N PRO A 525 -11.38 -4.56 -34.27
CA PRO A 525 -12.05 -4.08 -35.47
C PRO A 525 -12.11 -5.20 -36.51
N GLU A 526 -13.27 -5.47 -37.11
CA GLU A 526 -13.38 -6.55 -38.11
C GLU A 526 -12.76 -6.15 -39.46
N GLY A 527 -12.65 -4.85 -39.74
CA GLY A 527 -12.10 -4.32 -40.99
C GLY A 527 -11.79 -2.82 -40.92
N GLY A 528 -11.12 -2.33 -41.97
CA GLY A 528 -10.79 -0.91 -42.12
C GLY A 528 -9.53 -0.44 -41.38
N TRP A 529 -9.23 0.85 -41.53
CA TRP A 529 -8.13 1.56 -40.89
C TRP A 529 -8.61 2.88 -40.28
N GLY A 530 -8.09 3.27 -39.12
CA GLY A 530 -8.39 4.55 -38.47
C GLY A 530 -8.23 4.51 -36.96
N ALA A 531 -8.43 5.61 -36.26
CA ALA A 531 -8.35 5.66 -34.80
C ALA A 531 -9.44 4.78 -34.15
N LEU A 532 -9.13 4.12 -33.03
CA LEU A 532 -10.10 3.42 -32.19
C LEU A 532 -10.25 4.18 -30.87
N ILE A 533 -11.49 4.53 -30.55
CA ILE A 533 -11.86 5.14 -29.26
C ILE A 533 -12.88 4.22 -28.61
N ALA A 534 -12.67 3.89 -27.34
CA ALA A 534 -13.60 3.12 -26.53
C ALA A 534 -13.71 3.74 -25.14
N TYR A 535 -14.79 3.42 -24.43
CA TYR A 535 -15.03 3.81 -23.06
C TYR A 535 -15.18 2.56 -22.21
N VAL A 536 -14.62 2.59 -21.00
CA VAL A 536 -14.65 1.54 -20.01
C VAL A 536 -15.17 2.11 -18.71
N ASP A 537 -16.11 1.40 -18.10
CA ASP A 537 -16.68 1.78 -16.82
C ASP A 537 -16.99 0.54 -15.97
N ASP A 538 -17.12 0.74 -14.66
CA ASP A 538 -17.53 -0.25 -13.67
C ASP A 538 -16.76 -1.60 -13.76
N MET A 539 -15.45 -1.58 -14.01
CA MET A 539 -14.68 -2.84 -14.04
C MET A 539 -14.45 -3.37 -12.62
N ASN A 540 -14.59 -4.68 -12.44
CA ASN A 540 -14.48 -5.31 -11.13
C ASN A 540 -13.91 -6.73 -11.19
N PHE A 541 -13.16 -7.10 -10.15
CA PHE A 541 -12.76 -8.48 -9.86
C PHE A 541 -13.64 -9.05 -8.75
N ALA A 542 -14.14 -10.28 -8.93
CA ALA A 542 -15.04 -10.90 -7.97
C ALA A 542 -14.88 -12.42 -7.93
N GLY A 543 -15.59 -13.07 -7.02
CA GLY A 543 -15.60 -14.53 -6.92
C GLY A 543 -14.47 -15.08 -6.06
N LYS A 544 -14.35 -16.40 -6.10
CA LYS A 544 -13.51 -17.19 -5.19
C LYS A 544 -12.37 -17.85 -5.98
N PRO A 545 -11.16 -17.95 -5.41
CA PRO A 545 -10.06 -18.64 -6.08
C PRO A 545 -10.36 -20.13 -6.26
N ASP A 546 -9.86 -20.73 -7.33
CA ASP A 546 -9.83 -22.18 -7.58
C ASP A 546 -8.59 -22.48 -8.43
N TYR A 547 -7.46 -22.76 -7.78
CA TYR A 547 -6.18 -22.95 -8.47
C TYR A 547 -5.21 -23.84 -7.69
N SER A 548 -4.21 -24.35 -8.38
CA SER A 548 -3.07 -25.08 -7.80
C SER A 548 -1.75 -24.58 -8.39
N ILE A 549 -0.67 -24.74 -7.63
CA ILE A 549 0.70 -24.40 -8.02
C ILE A 549 1.61 -25.56 -7.65
N ASP A 550 2.39 -26.01 -8.62
CA ASP A 550 3.61 -26.80 -8.46
C ASP A 550 4.79 -25.84 -8.45
N PHE A 551 5.58 -25.85 -7.37
CA PHE A 551 6.72 -24.93 -7.22
C PHE A 551 7.81 -25.16 -8.27
N ALA A 552 7.80 -26.28 -9.00
CA ALA A 552 8.68 -26.49 -10.13
C ALA A 552 8.37 -25.56 -11.31
N GLN A 553 7.19 -24.95 -11.34
CA GLN A 553 6.78 -23.93 -12.33
C GLN A 553 7.04 -22.49 -11.85
N GLU A 554 7.36 -22.30 -10.57
CA GLU A 554 7.70 -21.00 -10.00
C GLU A 554 9.18 -20.66 -10.22
N ARG A 555 9.54 -19.40 -9.95
CA ARG A 555 10.88 -18.88 -10.24
C ARG A 555 11.38 -17.95 -9.15
N LEU A 556 12.71 -17.82 -9.09
CA LEU A 556 13.35 -16.79 -8.28
C LEU A 556 13.36 -15.46 -9.03
N GLU A 557 12.69 -14.47 -8.48
CA GLU A 557 12.66 -13.09 -8.97
C GLU A 557 13.84 -12.32 -8.40
N LYS A 558 14.83 -12.07 -9.25
CA LYS A 558 16.06 -11.37 -8.85
C LYS A 558 15.90 -9.88 -9.12
N TRP A 559 15.68 -9.11 -8.07
CA TRP A 559 15.62 -7.66 -8.11
C TRP A 559 17.01 -7.04 -8.17
N ASN A 560 17.89 -7.52 -7.30
CA ASN A 560 19.30 -7.14 -7.26
C ASN A 560 20.14 -8.28 -6.65
N GLY A 561 21.38 -8.02 -6.26
CA GLY A 561 22.28 -9.05 -5.70
C GLY A 561 21.91 -9.58 -4.31
N ILE A 562 21.04 -8.88 -3.57
CA ILE A 562 20.65 -9.18 -2.18
C ILE A 562 19.13 -9.35 -1.99
N HIS A 563 18.32 -8.83 -2.90
CA HIS A 563 16.86 -8.98 -2.89
C HIS A 563 16.43 -9.99 -3.97
N ILE A 564 16.00 -11.16 -3.51
CA ILE A 564 15.55 -12.29 -4.33
C ILE A 564 14.31 -12.90 -3.70
N GLU A 565 13.22 -12.94 -4.46
CA GLU A 565 11.93 -13.47 -4.00
C GLU A 565 11.55 -14.74 -4.75
N VAL A 566 10.70 -15.57 -4.16
CA VAL A 566 9.98 -16.61 -4.91
C VAL A 566 8.74 -15.95 -5.52
N SER A 567 8.49 -16.17 -6.82
CA SER A 567 7.35 -15.57 -7.49
C SER A 567 6.02 -15.86 -6.79
N GLN A 568 5.12 -14.88 -6.81
CA GLN A 568 3.78 -14.91 -6.19
C GLN A 568 3.75 -14.94 -4.65
N LEU A 569 4.92 -14.99 -4.01
CA LEU A 569 5.06 -15.04 -2.55
C LEU A 569 5.63 -13.73 -2.01
N THR A 570 5.26 -13.46 -0.76
CA THR A 570 5.92 -12.51 0.13
C THR A 570 6.42 -13.28 1.35
N TYR A 571 7.22 -12.67 2.20
CA TYR A 571 7.67 -13.33 3.43
C TYR A 571 7.87 -12.35 4.58
N LEU A 572 7.58 -12.83 5.79
CA LEU A 572 7.91 -12.10 7.01
C LEU A 572 9.41 -12.20 7.25
N ARG A 573 9.94 -13.42 7.31
CA ARG A 573 11.35 -13.70 7.62
C ARG A 573 11.75 -15.11 7.24
N GLY A 574 13.06 -15.35 7.33
CA GLY A 574 13.68 -16.63 7.00
C GLY A 574 14.25 -16.65 5.59
N LEU A 575 15.03 -17.69 5.29
CA LEU A 575 15.54 -17.93 3.96
C LEU A 575 14.50 -18.75 3.17
N TRP A 576 13.90 -18.10 2.17
CA TRP A 576 12.97 -18.71 1.24
C TRP A 576 13.59 -18.81 -0.14
N THR A 577 13.58 -20.01 -0.72
CA THR A 577 14.17 -20.26 -2.04
C THR A 577 13.50 -21.43 -2.75
N LEU A 578 13.91 -21.71 -3.98
CA LEU A 578 13.51 -22.91 -4.72
C LEU A 578 14.69 -23.88 -4.78
N ASP A 579 14.51 -25.07 -4.21
CA ASP A 579 15.49 -26.16 -4.19
C ASP A 579 14.90 -27.38 -4.90
N GLU A 580 15.51 -27.81 -6.00
CA GLU A 580 15.02 -28.90 -6.86
C GLU A 580 13.53 -28.79 -7.26
N GLY A 581 13.06 -27.56 -7.53
CA GLY A 581 11.67 -27.30 -7.90
C GLY A 581 10.69 -27.29 -6.72
N LYS A 582 11.18 -27.20 -5.49
CA LYS A 582 10.35 -27.13 -4.28
C LYS A 582 10.61 -25.83 -3.53
N LEU A 583 9.57 -25.23 -2.97
CA LEU A 583 9.73 -24.12 -2.03
C LEU A 583 10.46 -24.64 -0.79
N CYS A 584 11.57 -24.04 -0.42
CA CYS A 584 12.35 -24.38 0.75
C CYS A 584 12.40 -23.17 1.68
N GLY A 585 11.93 -23.37 2.92
CA GLY A 585 12.02 -22.39 4.00
C GLY A 585 12.96 -22.89 5.10
N SER A 586 13.73 -21.99 5.69
CA SER A 586 14.49 -22.27 6.93
C SER A 586 14.86 -21.00 7.68
N TYR A 587 14.90 -21.08 9.00
CA TYR A 587 15.43 -20.01 9.86
C TYR A 587 15.88 -20.57 11.22
N TYR A 588 16.91 -19.99 11.82
CA TYR A 588 17.59 -20.59 12.98
C TYR A 588 17.00 -20.18 14.35
N GLY A 589 16.27 -19.07 14.42
CA GLY A 589 15.87 -18.45 15.69
C GLY A 589 14.37 -18.41 15.94
N GLU A 590 13.62 -17.83 15.02
CA GLU A 590 12.17 -17.65 15.10
C GLU A 590 11.45 -18.42 13.97
N SER A 591 10.14 -18.25 13.82
CA SER A 591 9.42 -18.83 12.69
C SER A 591 9.93 -18.25 11.37
N ALA A 592 10.18 -19.10 10.38
CA ALA A 592 10.27 -18.66 8.99
C ALA A 592 8.86 -18.71 8.41
N GLU A 593 8.40 -17.63 7.77
CA GLU A 593 7.04 -17.56 7.23
C GLU A 593 6.98 -16.87 5.87
N SER A 594 6.22 -17.46 4.94
CA SER A 594 5.97 -16.92 3.60
C SER A 594 4.49 -17.04 3.23
N TYR A 595 3.96 -16.06 2.49
CA TYR A 595 2.53 -15.84 2.29
C TYR A 595 2.16 -15.56 0.83
N THR A 596 0.94 -15.94 0.44
CA THR A 596 0.32 -15.58 -0.83
C THR A 596 -1.21 -15.60 -0.71
N GLY A 597 -1.89 -14.94 -1.65
CA GLY A 597 -3.34 -14.83 -1.67
C GLY A 597 -3.84 -13.44 -1.31
N ASP A 598 -5.13 -13.36 -0.98
CA ASP A 598 -5.80 -12.11 -0.64
C ASP A 598 -6.28 -12.13 0.82
N LEU A 599 -6.09 -11.01 1.53
CA LEU A 599 -6.61 -10.81 2.90
C LEU A 599 -8.13 -11.00 3.01
N GLN A 600 -8.88 -10.75 1.94
CA GLN A 600 -10.33 -10.84 1.94
C GLN A 600 -10.87 -12.26 1.77
N TRP A 601 -10.02 -13.26 1.51
CA TRP A 601 -10.47 -14.64 1.36
C TRP A 601 -11.12 -15.15 2.64
N LYS A 602 -12.42 -15.42 2.55
CA LYS A 602 -13.23 -16.02 3.62
C LYS A 602 -13.12 -17.54 3.51
N ASP A 603 -14.19 -18.24 3.19
CA ASP A 603 -14.20 -19.69 3.31
C ASP A 603 -13.47 -20.36 2.14
N TYR A 604 -12.54 -21.26 2.46
CA TYR A 604 -11.74 -21.98 1.48
C TYR A 604 -11.24 -23.32 1.98
N ARG A 605 -10.91 -24.17 1.00
CA ARG A 605 -10.04 -25.32 1.16
C ARG A 605 -8.65 -24.95 0.70
N TYR A 606 -7.65 -25.26 1.51
CA TYR A 606 -6.25 -25.06 1.23
C TYR A 606 -5.53 -26.40 1.45
N SER A 607 -4.70 -26.83 0.51
CA SER A 607 -3.87 -28.03 0.66
C SER A 607 -2.45 -27.71 0.24
N ALA A 608 -1.45 -28.28 0.92
CA ALA A 608 -0.07 -28.22 0.48
C ALA A 608 0.66 -29.55 0.73
N SER A 609 1.60 -29.86 -0.17
CA SER A 609 2.58 -30.91 0.06
C SER A 609 3.67 -30.39 1.01
N VAL A 610 3.92 -31.13 2.08
CA VAL A 610 4.89 -30.82 3.14
C VAL A 610 5.89 -31.95 3.26
N ILE A 611 7.19 -31.62 3.14
CA ILE A 611 8.29 -32.57 3.24
C ILE A 611 9.25 -32.09 4.36
N PRO A 612 9.13 -32.64 5.58
CA PRO A 612 10.09 -32.40 6.66
C PRO A 612 11.51 -32.75 6.23
N GLN A 613 12.48 -31.83 6.36
CA GLN A 613 13.89 -32.11 6.03
C GLN A 613 14.75 -32.24 7.29
N SER A 614 14.58 -31.34 8.25
CA SER A 614 15.29 -31.34 9.53
C SER A 614 14.59 -30.46 10.54
N GLY A 615 14.81 -30.70 11.84
CA GLY A 615 14.14 -29.94 12.91
C GLY A 615 12.81 -30.58 13.31
N SER A 616 12.01 -29.87 14.09
CA SER A 616 10.83 -30.46 14.73
C SER A 616 9.51 -29.79 14.37
N GLU A 617 9.50 -28.68 13.62
CA GLU A 617 8.30 -27.90 13.35
C GLU A 617 8.15 -27.62 11.85
N HIS A 618 7.18 -28.29 11.21
CA HIS A 618 6.93 -28.23 9.78
C HIS A 618 5.45 -27.92 9.53
N ARG A 619 5.13 -26.69 9.12
CA ARG A 619 3.77 -26.15 9.21
C ARG A 619 3.30 -25.51 7.90
N ILE A 620 2.00 -25.48 7.72
CA ILE A 620 1.32 -24.60 6.75
C ILE A 620 0.49 -23.57 7.51
N LEU A 621 0.23 -22.43 6.88
CA LEU A 621 -0.51 -21.31 7.46
C LEU A 621 -1.80 -21.06 6.71
N PHE A 622 -2.83 -20.66 7.45
CA PHE A 622 -4.12 -20.28 6.90
C PHE A 622 -4.75 -19.16 7.75
N ARG A 623 -5.71 -18.44 7.16
CA ARG A 623 -6.27 -17.17 7.65
C ARG A 623 -5.17 -16.18 8.06
N VAL A 624 -4.11 -16.09 7.26
CA VAL A 624 -3.00 -15.18 7.53
C VAL A 624 -3.47 -13.74 7.30
N GLN A 625 -3.46 -12.94 8.36
CA GLN A 625 -3.77 -11.51 8.37
C GLN A 625 -2.52 -10.64 8.52
N GLY A 626 -1.34 -11.26 8.64
CA GLY A 626 -0.03 -10.64 8.81
C GLY A 626 0.89 -11.51 9.67
N GLY A 627 2.05 -10.98 10.03
CA GLY A 627 3.12 -11.71 10.73
C GLY A 627 2.79 -12.14 12.17
N ILE A 628 1.77 -11.57 12.80
CA ILE A 628 1.38 -11.91 14.18
C ILE A 628 -0.06 -12.40 14.30
N ARG A 629 -0.77 -12.58 13.17
CA ARG A 629 -2.19 -12.95 13.12
C ARG A 629 -2.44 -14.01 12.06
N SER A 630 -2.51 -15.26 12.46
CA SER A 630 -2.74 -16.40 11.56
C SER A 630 -3.15 -17.66 12.35
N TYR A 631 -3.51 -18.73 11.65
CA TYR A 631 -3.46 -20.08 12.19
C TYR A 631 -2.34 -20.87 11.50
N ALA A 632 -1.80 -21.86 12.20
CA ALA A 632 -0.83 -22.80 11.66
C ALA A 632 -1.24 -24.23 11.95
N ALA A 633 -0.99 -25.16 11.03
CA ALA A 633 -1.15 -26.59 11.25
C ALA A 633 0.07 -27.34 10.72
N GLY A 634 0.55 -28.34 11.45
CA GLY A 634 1.74 -29.06 11.02
C GLY A 634 2.29 -30.11 11.96
N PHE A 635 3.37 -30.74 11.51
CA PHE A 635 4.13 -31.72 12.26
C PHE A 635 4.97 -31.04 13.33
N SER A 636 4.96 -31.61 14.53
CA SER A 636 5.65 -31.09 15.71
C SER A 636 6.43 -32.21 16.43
N GLU A 637 7.22 -31.82 17.42
CA GLU A 637 8.01 -32.74 18.26
C GLU A 637 7.16 -33.83 18.92
N GLY A 638 7.81 -34.98 19.19
CA GLY A 638 7.16 -36.12 19.85
C GLY A 638 6.20 -36.90 18.96
N ASN A 639 6.37 -36.86 17.63
CA ASN A 639 5.45 -37.49 16.66
C ASN A 639 4.01 -37.02 16.88
N THR A 640 3.82 -35.69 16.83
CA THR A 640 2.49 -35.07 16.94
C THR A 640 2.18 -34.23 15.72
N PHE A 641 0.89 -34.09 15.43
CA PHE A 641 0.36 -33.10 14.50
C PHE A 641 -0.47 -32.08 15.30
N ARG A 642 -0.23 -30.79 15.10
CA ARG A 642 -0.77 -29.73 15.95
C ARG A 642 -1.40 -28.61 15.14
N LEU A 643 -2.41 -27.97 15.74
CA LEU A 643 -3.07 -26.76 15.28
C LEU A 643 -2.77 -25.63 16.26
N TYR A 644 -2.41 -24.45 15.73
CA TYR A 644 -2.02 -23.28 16.49
C TYR A 644 -2.77 -22.03 16.03
N LYS A 645 -2.89 -21.05 16.93
CA LYS A 645 -3.28 -19.66 16.61
C LYS A 645 -2.11 -18.74 16.91
N ASN A 646 -1.81 -17.82 16.01
CA ASN A 646 -0.87 -16.72 16.21
C ASN A 646 -1.65 -15.47 16.65
N GLU A 647 -1.38 -15.02 17.86
CA GLU A 647 -1.94 -13.79 18.46
C GLU A 647 -0.76 -13.00 19.07
N ASN A 648 0.21 -12.62 18.23
CA ASN A 648 1.55 -12.16 18.65
C ASN A 648 2.34 -13.25 19.39
N GLY A 649 2.37 -14.43 18.77
CA GLY A 649 2.98 -15.65 19.28
C GLY A 649 2.05 -16.85 19.06
N TYR A 650 2.64 -18.00 18.72
CA TYR A 650 1.89 -19.22 18.48
C TYR A 650 1.46 -19.89 19.79
N ARG A 651 0.14 -20.05 19.96
CA ARG A 651 -0.49 -20.84 21.02
C ARG A 651 -1.14 -22.07 20.43
N GLU A 652 -0.90 -23.23 21.05
CA GLU A 652 -1.54 -24.48 20.66
C GLU A 652 -3.05 -24.44 20.93
N LEU A 653 -3.83 -24.92 19.96
CA LEU A 653 -5.29 -25.08 20.04
C LEU A 653 -5.69 -26.55 20.19
N ALA A 654 -5.04 -27.44 19.43
CA ALA A 654 -5.32 -28.87 19.42
C ALA A 654 -4.09 -29.65 18.94
N SER A 655 -3.97 -30.91 19.37
CA SER A 655 -2.91 -31.82 18.98
C SER A 655 -3.41 -33.26 18.90
N VAL A 656 -2.78 -34.06 18.03
CA VAL A 656 -2.98 -35.52 17.97
C VAL A 656 -1.63 -36.22 17.78
N ASP A 657 -1.53 -37.46 18.25
CA ASP A 657 -0.39 -38.31 17.93
C ASP A 657 -0.39 -38.65 16.44
N PHE A 658 0.75 -38.46 15.79
CA PHE A 658 0.94 -38.72 14.36
C PHE A 658 2.42 -39.01 14.08
N GLU A 659 2.74 -40.24 13.66
CA GLU A 659 4.09 -40.59 13.26
C GLU A 659 4.45 -39.94 11.92
N TRP A 660 5.54 -39.18 11.90
CA TRP A 660 6.08 -38.56 10.71
C TRP A 660 7.59 -38.77 10.59
N ALA A 661 8.13 -38.67 9.38
CA ALA A 661 9.53 -38.94 9.07
C ALA A 661 10.13 -37.89 8.13
N TYR A 662 11.44 -37.66 8.26
CA TYR A 662 12.18 -36.79 7.34
C TYR A 662 12.23 -37.37 5.93
N GLY A 663 12.15 -36.50 4.93
CA GLY A 663 12.15 -36.84 3.51
C GLY A 663 10.85 -37.48 3.01
N GLN A 664 9.91 -37.79 3.90
CA GLN A 664 8.58 -38.27 3.51
C GLN A 664 7.69 -37.08 3.17
N GLU A 665 6.94 -37.21 2.07
CA GLU A 665 5.97 -36.22 1.61
C GLU A 665 4.60 -36.52 2.22
N TYR A 666 3.95 -35.47 2.71
CA TYR A 666 2.60 -35.50 3.28
C TYR A 666 1.75 -34.41 2.64
N GLU A 667 0.52 -34.74 2.26
CA GLU A 667 -0.47 -33.73 1.88
C GLU A 667 -1.19 -33.25 3.13
N VAL A 668 -1.05 -31.98 3.50
CA VAL A 668 -1.77 -31.36 4.61
C VAL A 668 -2.88 -30.50 4.05
N GLY A 669 -4.13 -30.80 4.41
CA GLY A 669 -5.32 -30.08 3.97
C GLY A 669 -6.02 -29.34 5.10
N ILE A 670 -6.57 -28.17 4.78
CA ILE A 670 -7.35 -27.30 5.66
C ILE A 670 -8.67 -27.00 4.96
N ASN A 671 -9.78 -27.29 5.62
CA ASN A 671 -11.11 -26.81 5.23
C ASN A 671 -11.54 -25.79 6.29
N ALA A 672 -11.48 -24.50 5.96
CA ALA A 672 -11.77 -23.42 6.89
C ALA A 672 -13.07 -22.71 6.48
N VAL A 673 -14.12 -22.85 7.31
CA VAL A 673 -15.44 -22.25 7.09
C VAL A 673 -15.84 -21.46 8.33
N GLY A 674 -15.86 -20.13 8.23
CA GLY A 674 -16.02 -19.26 9.39
C GLY A 674 -14.99 -19.55 10.48
N SER A 675 -15.47 -19.93 11.66
CA SER A 675 -14.67 -20.34 12.83
C SER A 675 -14.33 -21.84 12.87
N ASP A 676 -14.87 -22.63 11.94
CA ASP A 676 -14.83 -24.08 11.96
C ASP A 676 -13.74 -24.59 11.00
N PHE A 677 -12.82 -25.39 11.54
CA PHE A 677 -11.64 -25.89 10.85
C PHE A 677 -11.65 -27.42 10.87
N GLU A 678 -11.50 -28.02 9.70
CA GLU A 678 -11.16 -29.43 9.55
C GLU A 678 -9.78 -29.54 8.93
N VAL A 679 -8.88 -30.25 9.59
CA VAL A 679 -7.50 -30.48 9.15
C VAL A 679 -7.33 -31.94 8.77
N THR A 680 -6.74 -32.18 7.61
CA THR A 680 -6.49 -33.51 7.06
C THR A 680 -4.99 -33.73 6.82
N VAL A 681 -4.56 -34.98 6.92
CA VAL A 681 -3.24 -35.43 6.44
C VAL A 681 -3.46 -36.64 5.53
N ASN A 682 -2.95 -36.57 4.30
CA ASN A 682 -3.17 -37.57 3.24
C ASN A 682 -4.66 -37.90 3.04
N GLY A 683 -5.50 -36.88 3.06
CA GLY A 683 -6.96 -36.98 2.91
C GLY A 683 -7.74 -37.47 4.13
N ALA A 684 -7.08 -37.93 5.21
CA ALA A 684 -7.74 -38.36 6.43
C ALA A 684 -7.85 -37.21 7.44
N THR A 685 -9.04 -36.96 7.99
CA THR A 685 -9.25 -35.95 9.04
C THR A 685 -8.47 -36.32 10.30
N VAL A 686 -7.58 -35.43 10.73
CA VAL A 686 -6.78 -35.59 11.96
C VAL A 686 -7.26 -34.67 13.08
N ILE A 687 -7.76 -33.46 12.75
CA ILE A 687 -8.26 -32.49 13.73
C ILE A 687 -9.56 -31.88 13.20
N ARG A 688 -10.55 -31.73 14.09
CA ARG A 688 -11.70 -30.82 13.91
C ARG A 688 -11.70 -29.84 15.07
N TYR A 689 -11.75 -28.55 14.77
CA TYR A 689 -11.66 -27.51 15.77
C TYR A 689 -12.58 -26.36 15.43
N LYS A 690 -13.17 -25.73 16.45
CA LYS A 690 -13.96 -24.51 16.30
C LYS A 690 -13.36 -23.44 17.21
N ASP A 691 -12.93 -22.33 16.63
CA ASP A 691 -12.44 -21.20 17.43
C ASP A 691 -13.59 -20.32 17.89
N GLU A 692 -13.94 -20.42 19.17
CA GLU A 692 -15.01 -19.62 19.78
C GLU A 692 -14.49 -18.30 20.39
N SER A 693 -13.18 -18.03 20.33
CA SER A 693 -12.54 -16.89 20.98
C SER A 693 -11.85 -15.99 19.96
N ALA A 694 -12.59 -14.99 19.46
CA ALA A 694 -12.11 -14.02 18.47
C ALA A 694 -11.49 -14.69 17.22
N PRO A 695 -12.26 -15.50 16.47
CA PRO A 695 -11.75 -16.24 15.33
C PRO A 695 -11.29 -15.32 14.19
N TYR A 696 -10.19 -15.68 13.52
CA TYR A 696 -9.86 -15.06 12.24
C TYR A 696 -10.67 -15.74 11.13
N VAL A 697 -11.60 -14.98 10.54
CA VAL A 697 -12.58 -15.50 9.55
C VAL A 697 -12.26 -15.12 8.11
N ASN A 698 -11.07 -14.57 7.88
CA ASN A 698 -10.54 -14.22 6.57
C ASN A 698 -9.01 -14.17 6.60
N GLY A 699 -8.37 -14.36 5.46
CA GLY A 699 -6.93 -14.16 5.30
C GLY A 699 -6.29 -15.07 4.26
N MET A 700 -5.04 -14.73 3.94
CA MET A 700 -4.17 -15.42 3.00
C MET A 700 -3.82 -16.85 3.46
N VAL A 701 -3.10 -17.58 2.61
CA VAL A 701 -2.47 -18.86 2.94
C VAL A 701 -0.95 -18.70 2.98
N GLY A 702 -0.25 -19.66 3.56
CA GLY A 702 1.20 -19.56 3.65
C GLY A 702 1.90 -20.82 4.12
N PHE A 703 3.21 -20.70 4.26
CA PHE A 703 4.13 -21.79 4.59
C PHE A 703 4.96 -21.36 5.78
N ALA A 704 5.23 -22.28 6.70
CA ALA A 704 6.00 -21.96 7.89
C ALA A 704 6.84 -23.09 8.44
N ASN A 705 7.93 -22.73 9.07
CA ASN A 705 8.70 -23.64 9.91
C ASN A 705 9.22 -22.87 11.12
N ASP A 706 9.63 -23.59 12.16
CA ASP A 706 9.98 -23.00 13.46
C ASP A 706 11.08 -23.82 14.14
N LYS A 707 11.64 -23.33 15.24
CA LYS A 707 12.68 -24.01 16.05
C LYS A 707 13.86 -24.56 15.22
N GLY A 708 14.37 -23.78 14.25
CA GLY A 708 15.53 -24.20 13.45
C GLY A 708 15.20 -25.24 12.37
N SER A 709 13.92 -25.42 12.03
CA SER A 709 13.50 -26.45 11.07
C SER A 709 13.75 -26.04 9.61
N ARG A 710 13.90 -27.04 8.75
CA ARG A 710 13.94 -26.90 7.29
C ARG A 710 12.80 -27.73 6.71
N THR A 711 11.99 -27.10 5.88
CA THR A 711 10.84 -27.74 5.23
C THR A 711 10.88 -27.46 3.74
N GLN A 712 10.61 -28.48 2.95
CA GLN A 712 10.33 -28.35 1.53
C GLN A 712 8.83 -28.50 1.27
N TYR A 713 8.30 -27.76 0.30
CA TYR A 713 6.92 -27.86 -0.18
C TYR A 713 6.94 -28.07 -1.69
N SER A 714 6.30 -29.13 -2.19
CA SER A 714 6.28 -29.42 -3.63
C SER A 714 5.21 -28.61 -4.34
N SER A 715 4.03 -28.47 -3.74
CA SER A 715 2.87 -27.84 -4.36
C SER A 715 1.86 -27.36 -3.33
N TYR A 716 0.91 -26.54 -3.78
CA TYR A 716 -0.28 -26.20 -3.00
C TYR A 716 -1.51 -25.95 -3.89
N SER A 717 -2.70 -25.95 -3.29
CA SER A 717 -3.96 -25.58 -3.96
C SER A 717 -4.87 -24.81 -3.03
N VAL A 718 -5.65 -23.89 -3.60
CA VAL A 718 -6.67 -23.12 -2.89
C VAL A 718 -7.96 -23.15 -3.70
N LYS A 719 -9.06 -23.46 -3.02
CA LYS A 719 -10.41 -23.44 -3.57
C LYS A 719 -11.38 -22.79 -2.60
N GLY A 720 -11.93 -21.63 -2.94
CA GLY A 720 -12.96 -21.00 -2.12
C GLY A 720 -14.27 -21.80 -2.13
N ILE A 721 -14.98 -21.76 -0.99
CA ILE A 721 -16.19 -22.54 -0.70
C ILE A 721 -17.39 -21.62 -0.76
#